data_AF-A0A6N2CSI8-F1
#
_entry.id   AF-A0A6N2CSI8-F1
#
_cell.length_a   1.000
_cell.length_b   1.000
_cell.length_c   1.000
_cell.angle_alpha   90.00
_cell.angle_beta   90.00
_cell.angle_gamma   90.00
#
_symmetry.space_group_name_H-M   'P 1'
#
loop_
_entity.id
_entity.type
_entity.pdbx_description
1 polymer ?
#
loop_
_entity_poly.entity_id
_entity_poly.type
_entity_poly.pdbx_seq_one_letter_code
_entity_poly.pdbx_strand_id
1 'polypeptide(L)'
;MLAVILLVHLYDIESFLNLFELLVVTTIGFIVHSFLPKPLRIYFFGILSLILLSVLIGLTSMTIVLLIGTAITLISALIPNRLIKYSLLSIIIAGLIYLMAMKPDWIQPHIAALSILGSMFVFRLSLYLYDTNYQRDKAPLIKDWTYFFMLPNMALLLFPVVDYKLFQRKYFDEDALKIYKKGVQWIVLGIFHLMVYRFIYYYLLLPPNEVKDTVSFWHYAITNYTLIIRLSGIFHISVGILCLFGFNLPRVFDNYFLASGFSDLWRRINIYFRDYVIRLFYYPIFFKIRKIGDLNAKVVTILFIFFMTWFLHSLQWFWLRGFFPIRMVDVVFWGVFGVLVAGNAIWETKKRRTRPDTKSWAYAGRMTAQILGMFLFMSVLWSIWSSTTMGDWFAVASQVLNGSANQWIVFFVGLAATWLVGSIVFRQFELRQWGKKIDPDPASEIASFWSLSIVICLLFLQIPFIAQTIESQTGKELDGLLEPKLNLADENLLVEGYYEEILIGNELTSPVGEMVERGEGGRFRFSEGAILVDDIRIVIAKPNFSFEFKDKLYTTNSIGIRDKEYPIEKGSNTIRTAVLGGSYINGSGVADYEIFDEILEDKMNASSSDFHYEFWNFGNPGFDLIQSIYDFEKKDGIQFDFDNLIFFSHGIDLYKNIKTLGAVYASGRPIPYDFMKEIIDKSGIDKSMSQTAIMTAMDPFSEELVVLSLEYLHEICKANNIQSIWAYWPTTSTHPYVKGFPEGLAKIAEDIGFKILSLDGVYNDHPPRTLFVSPIDRHPNELGHRLAAEALYLEFKKRPYLLQTETNNKEN
;
A
#
# COMPACT_ATOMS: atom_id res chain seq x y z
N MET A 1 15.69 -7.73 22.43
CA MET A 1 15.64 -6.37 21.84
C MET A 1 16.72 -6.16 20.79
N LEU A 2 18.02 -6.25 21.10
CA LEU A 2 19.08 -6.08 20.07
C LEU A 2 18.91 -7.02 18.87
N ALA A 3 18.65 -8.31 19.10
CA ALA A 3 18.35 -9.26 18.02
C ALA A 3 17.08 -8.91 17.23
N VAL A 4 16.10 -8.25 17.86
CA VAL A 4 14.87 -7.79 17.18
C VAL A 4 15.17 -6.59 16.30
N ILE A 5 15.98 -5.63 16.77
CA ILE A 5 16.43 -4.50 15.95
C ILE A 5 17.22 -5.02 14.74
N LEU A 6 18.13 -5.97 14.97
CA LEU A 6 18.90 -6.61 13.91
C LEU A 6 17.98 -7.28 12.89
N LEU A 7 16.94 -8.01 13.32
CA LEU A 7 15.95 -8.57 12.41
C LEU A 7 15.21 -7.51 11.60
N VAL A 8 14.72 -6.45 12.24
CA VAL A 8 14.00 -5.37 11.55
C VAL A 8 14.90 -4.68 10.53
N HIS A 9 16.19 -4.52 10.83
CA HIS A 9 17.18 -3.98 9.90
C HIS A 9 17.48 -4.93 8.73
N LEU A 10 17.81 -6.20 9.02
CA LEU A 10 18.19 -7.18 8.00
C LEU A 10 17.06 -7.48 7.02
N TYR A 11 15.82 -7.53 7.50
CA TYR A 11 14.64 -7.77 6.68
C TYR A 11 13.97 -6.49 6.19
N ASP A 12 14.42 -5.30 6.61
CA ASP A 12 13.76 -4.03 6.37
C ASP A 12 12.23 -4.10 6.59
N ILE A 13 11.83 -4.55 7.80
CA ILE A 13 10.43 -4.83 8.14
C ILE A 13 9.65 -3.52 8.25
N GLU A 14 8.65 -3.35 7.38
CA GLU A 14 7.76 -2.19 7.38
C GLU A 14 8.55 -0.86 7.43
N SER A 15 9.52 -0.68 6.52
CA SER A 15 10.37 0.51 6.48
C SER A 15 9.59 1.81 6.38
N PHE A 16 8.44 1.81 5.70
CA PHE A 16 7.51 2.94 5.64
C PHE A 16 6.94 3.37 7.00
N LEU A 17 6.95 2.48 8.01
CA LEU A 17 6.50 2.79 9.36
C LEU A 17 7.60 3.38 10.25
N ASN A 18 8.81 3.58 9.73
CA ASN A 18 10.01 3.97 10.51
C ASN A 18 10.20 3.05 11.74
N LEU A 19 9.93 1.76 11.54
CA LEU A 19 9.91 0.78 12.63
C LEU A 19 11.30 0.58 13.23
N PHE A 20 12.34 0.66 12.40
CA PHE A 20 13.74 0.56 12.84
C PHE A 20 14.08 1.70 13.81
N GLU A 21 13.83 2.95 13.40
CA GLU A 21 14.05 4.16 14.19
C GLU A 21 13.29 4.09 15.52
N LEU A 22 12.00 3.71 15.46
CA LEU A 22 11.15 3.52 16.64
C LEU A 22 11.78 2.52 17.62
N LEU A 23 12.23 1.36 17.14
CA LEU A 23 12.79 0.31 18.00
C LEU A 23 14.18 0.64 18.55
N VAL A 24 15.01 1.37 17.78
CA VAL A 24 16.31 1.87 18.24
C VAL A 24 16.11 2.88 19.37
N VAL A 25 15.30 3.92 19.15
CA VAL A 25 14.99 4.94 20.17
C VAL A 25 14.32 4.29 21.39
N THR A 26 13.39 3.37 21.17
CA THR A 26 12.74 2.60 22.25
C THR A 26 13.75 1.81 23.07
N THR A 27 14.70 1.11 22.44
CA THR A 27 15.64 0.23 23.15
C THR A 27 16.66 1.03 23.95
N ILE A 28 17.24 2.08 23.35
CA ILE A 28 18.16 2.99 24.05
C ILE A 28 17.43 3.69 25.20
N GLY A 29 16.24 4.23 24.92
CA GLY A 29 15.40 4.87 25.91
C GLY A 29 14.99 3.94 27.04
N PHE A 30 14.64 2.68 26.74
CA PHE A 30 14.29 1.68 27.75
C PHE A 30 15.45 1.39 28.71
N ILE A 31 16.68 1.27 28.20
CA ILE A 31 17.88 1.06 29.02
C ILE A 31 18.00 2.21 30.03
N VAL A 32 18.01 3.46 29.57
CA VAL A 32 18.09 4.63 30.45
C VAL A 32 16.91 4.67 31.44
N HIS A 33 15.69 4.49 30.95
CA HIS A 33 14.47 4.48 31.75
C HIS A 33 14.49 3.44 32.88
N SER A 34 15.09 2.28 32.64
CA SER A 34 15.17 1.19 33.63
C SER A 34 16.03 1.56 34.84
N PHE A 35 17.09 2.36 34.64
CA PHE A 35 17.98 2.84 35.69
C PHE A 35 17.46 4.11 36.39
N LEU A 36 16.51 4.83 35.79
CA LEU A 36 15.95 6.03 36.40
C LEU A 36 15.09 5.72 37.64
N PRO A 37 15.12 6.60 38.66
CA PRO A 37 14.16 6.57 39.76
C PRO A 37 12.71 6.67 39.26
N LYS A 38 11.79 5.92 39.89
CA LYS A 38 10.38 5.84 39.49
C LYS A 38 9.69 7.20 39.22
N PRO A 39 9.93 8.28 40.00
CA PRO A 39 9.30 9.58 39.73
C PRO A 39 9.75 10.23 38.42
N LEU A 40 11.00 10.02 38.00
CA LEU A 40 11.58 10.64 36.79
C LEU A 40 11.21 9.88 35.51
N ARG A 41 10.82 8.62 35.63
CA ARG A 41 10.49 7.72 34.51
C ARG A 41 9.43 8.27 33.55
N ILE A 42 8.36 8.85 34.10
CA ILE A 42 7.25 9.38 33.26
C ILE A 42 7.67 10.63 32.48
N TYR A 43 8.49 11.50 33.08
CA TYR A 43 9.03 12.69 32.41
C TYR A 43 10.00 12.28 31.31
N PHE A 44 10.89 11.32 31.60
CA PHE A 44 11.82 10.79 30.62
C PHE A 44 11.09 10.15 29.42
N PHE A 45 10.04 9.38 29.65
CA PHE A 45 9.23 8.80 28.57
C PHE A 45 8.58 9.89 27.69
N GLY A 46 8.13 10.99 28.29
CA GLY A 46 7.64 12.15 27.55
C GLY A 46 8.72 12.81 26.67
N ILE A 47 9.92 13.04 27.23
CA ILE A 47 11.07 13.60 26.50
C ILE A 47 11.47 12.66 25.35
N LEU A 48 11.51 11.35 25.60
CA LEU A 48 11.84 10.35 24.59
C LEU A 48 10.85 10.38 23.40
N SER A 49 9.57 10.64 23.68
CA SER A 49 8.55 10.79 22.63
C SER A 49 8.80 12.02 21.75
N LEU A 50 9.31 13.11 22.31
CA LEU A 50 9.71 14.31 21.55
C LEU A 50 10.98 14.07 20.73
N ILE A 51 11.95 13.35 21.29
CA ILE A 51 13.16 12.96 20.56
C ILE A 51 12.78 12.15 19.32
N LEU A 52 11.94 11.11 19.48
CA LEU A 52 11.48 10.33 18.35
C LEU A 52 10.75 11.19 17.32
N LEU A 53 9.83 12.05 17.76
CA LEU A 53 9.09 12.93 16.86
C LEU A 53 10.04 13.86 16.07
N SER A 54 11.07 14.40 16.70
CA SER A 54 12.07 15.25 16.03
C SER A 54 12.87 14.51 14.96
N VAL A 55 13.17 13.23 15.19
CA VAL A 55 13.87 12.36 14.24
C VAL A 55 12.98 12.05 13.04
N LEU A 56 11.67 11.87 13.25
CA LEU A 56 10.75 11.43 12.20
C LEU A 56 10.30 12.55 11.25
N ILE A 57 9.98 13.75 11.78
CA ILE A 57 9.35 14.82 10.97
C ILE A 57 10.14 16.14 10.95
N GLY A 58 11.32 16.16 11.58
CA GLY A 58 12.14 17.37 11.71
C GLY A 58 11.60 18.36 12.75
N LEU A 59 12.43 19.36 13.09
CA LEU A 59 12.17 20.30 14.19
C LEU A 59 10.98 21.24 13.93
N THR A 60 10.80 21.71 12.69
CA THR A 60 9.71 22.64 12.33
C THR A 60 8.34 21.97 12.48
N SER A 61 8.16 20.80 11.86
CA SER A 61 6.92 20.02 11.95
C SER A 61 6.66 19.54 13.38
N MET A 62 7.71 19.13 14.11
CA MET A 62 7.62 18.77 15.53
C MET A 62 7.06 19.93 16.37
N THR A 63 7.48 21.16 16.09
CA THR A 63 7.01 22.34 16.83
C THR A 63 5.50 22.56 16.64
N ILE A 64 4.96 22.32 15.43
CA ILE A 64 3.51 22.39 15.15
C ILE A 64 2.75 21.36 16.01
N VAL A 65 3.21 20.10 15.98
CA VAL A 65 2.59 19.02 16.77
C VAL A 65 2.64 19.35 18.27
N LEU A 66 3.79 19.81 18.75
CA LEU A 66 4.00 20.13 20.16
C LEU A 66 3.10 21.28 20.63
N LEU A 67 3.04 22.38 19.89
CA LEU A 67 2.24 23.55 20.26
C LEU A 67 0.75 23.20 20.27
N ILE A 68 0.24 22.62 19.19
CA ILE A 68 -1.19 22.29 19.06
C ILE A 68 -1.58 21.18 20.04
N GLY A 69 -0.81 20.10 20.09
CA GLY A 69 -1.11 18.97 20.98
C GLY A 69 -1.04 19.35 22.46
N THR A 70 -0.08 20.21 22.84
CA THR A 70 -0.01 20.74 24.21
C THR A 70 -1.19 21.68 24.49
N ALA A 71 -1.58 22.55 23.55
CA ALA A 71 -2.75 23.41 23.71
C ALA A 71 -4.04 22.59 23.93
N ILE A 72 -4.28 21.55 23.11
CA ILE A 72 -5.42 20.63 23.27
C ILE A 72 -5.38 19.97 24.65
N THR A 73 -4.21 19.49 25.08
CA THR A 73 -4.03 18.85 26.40
C THR A 73 -4.33 19.81 27.54
N LEU A 74 -3.78 21.02 27.51
CA LEU A 74 -3.95 22.03 28.57
C LEU A 74 -5.41 22.50 28.65
N ILE A 75 -6.06 22.79 27.51
CA ILE A 75 -7.48 23.13 27.45
C ILE A 75 -8.32 22.01 28.07
N SER A 76 -8.00 20.76 27.74
CA SER A 76 -8.72 19.59 28.23
C SER A 76 -8.56 19.38 29.74
N ALA A 77 -7.35 19.58 30.28
CA ALA A 77 -7.02 19.31 31.68
C ALA A 77 -7.39 20.48 32.63
N LEU A 78 -7.14 21.72 32.20
CA LEU A 78 -7.17 22.90 33.07
C LEU A 78 -8.50 23.62 33.09
N ILE A 79 -9.21 23.72 31.96
CA ILE A 79 -10.45 24.52 31.89
C ILE A 79 -11.58 23.80 32.63
N PRO A 80 -12.16 24.36 33.70
CA PRO A 80 -13.22 23.70 34.46
C PRO A 80 -14.59 23.87 33.79
N ASN A 81 -14.84 25.02 33.14
CA ASN A 81 -16.10 25.29 32.48
C ASN A 81 -16.25 24.45 31.22
N ARG A 82 -17.25 23.55 31.21
CA ARG A 82 -17.50 22.63 30.10
C ARG A 82 -17.82 23.34 28.79
N LEU A 83 -18.63 24.38 28.81
CA LEU A 83 -19.00 25.10 27.59
C LEU A 83 -17.78 25.75 26.95
N ILE A 84 -16.95 26.44 27.75
CA ILE A 84 -15.72 27.08 27.26
C ILE A 84 -14.74 26.02 26.74
N LYS A 85 -14.53 24.94 27.51
CA LYS A 85 -13.64 23.83 27.11
C LYS A 85 -14.05 23.25 25.76
N TYR A 86 -15.30 22.82 25.62
CA TYR A 86 -15.76 22.20 24.39
C TYR A 86 -15.75 23.20 23.23
N SER A 87 -16.10 24.46 23.45
CA SER A 87 -16.05 25.49 22.39
C SER A 87 -14.62 25.70 21.87
N LEU A 88 -13.64 25.85 22.77
CA LEU A 88 -12.24 26.02 22.37
C LEU A 88 -11.69 24.78 21.64
N LEU A 89 -11.99 23.58 22.15
CA LEU A 89 -11.60 22.35 21.47
C LEU A 89 -12.25 22.22 20.09
N SER A 90 -13.53 22.55 19.96
CA SER A 90 -14.24 22.53 18.68
C SER A 90 -13.65 23.52 17.68
N ILE A 91 -13.25 24.72 18.11
CA ILE A 91 -12.58 25.70 17.23
C ILE A 91 -11.24 25.16 16.74
N ILE A 92 -10.41 24.59 17.62
CA ILE A 92 -9.12 24.02 17.24
C ILE A 92 -9.32 22.85 16.27
N ILE A 93 -10.24 21.93 16.58
CA ILE A 93 -10.53 20.78 15.73
C ILE A 93 -11.07 21.23 14.37
N ALA A 94 -11.96 22.23 14.32
CA ALA A 94 -12.46 22.77 13.05
C ALA A 94 -11.34 23.41 12.21
N GLY A 95 -10.42 24.15 12.86
CA GLY A 95 -9.23 24.69 12.20
C GLY A 95 -8.32 23.59 11.64
N LEU A 96 -8.09 22.52 12.39
CA LEU A 96 -7.31 21.37 11.93
C LEU A 96 -7.97 20.62 10.78
N ILE A 97 -9.30 20.44 10.83
CA ILE A 97 -10.09 19.85 9.73
C ILE A 97 -9.95 20.72 8.48
N TYR A 98 -10.06 22.04 8.60
CA TYR A 98 -9.87 22.97 7.48
C TYR A 98 -8.47 22.85 6.87
N LEU A 99 -7.43 22.88 7.70
CA LEU A 99 -6.04 22.75 7.23
C LEU A 99 -5.79 21.41 6.53
N MET A 100 -6.31 20.31 7.09
CA MET A 100 -6.16 18.97 6.53
C MET A 100 -6.93 18.79 5.21
N ALA A 101 -8.11 19.43 5.08
CA ALA A 101 -8.93 19.34 3.89
C ALA A 101 -8.43 20.25 2.76
N MET A 102 -8.01 21.48 3.07
CA MET A 102 -7.60 22.47 2.07
C MET A 102 -6.13 22.36 1.67
N LYS A 103 -5.27 21.87 2.57
CA LYS A 103 -3.83 21.68 2.34
C LYS A 103 -3.16 22.90 1.66
N PRO A 104 -3.29 24.13 2.19
CA PRO A 104 -2.63 25.31 1.61
C PRO A 104 -1.11 25.13 1.49
N ASP A 105 -0.46 25.80 0.54
CA ASP A 105 0.94 25.51 0.19
C ASP A 105 1.92 25.60 1.36
N TRP A 106 1.69 26.50 2.31
CA TRP A 106 2.52 26.63 3.51
C TRP A 106 2.36 25.48 4.53
N ILE A 107 1.24 24.74 4.53
CA ILE A 107 1.04 23.59 5.43
C ILE A 107 1.45 22.26 4.78
N GLN A 108 1.53 22.20 3.45
CA GLN A 108 1.85 20.97 2.73
C GLN A 108 3.17 20.31 3.16
N PRO A 109 4.28 21.06 3.36
CA PRO A 109 5.53 20.48 3.89
C PRO A 109 5.37 19.89 5.29
N HIS A 110 4.29 20.20 5.99
CA HIS A 110 4.00 19.82 7.37
C HIS A 110 2.75 18.94 7.50
N ILE A 111 2.25 18.35 6.41
CA ILE A 111 1.01 17.56 6.45
C ILE A 111 1.11 16.30 7.35
N ALA A 112 2.32 15.74 7.47
CA ALA A 112 2.63 14.67 8.40
C ALA A 112 2.35 15.08 9.87
N ALA A 113 2.58 16.35 10.23
CA ALA A 113 2.26 16.86 11.56
C ALA A 113 0.76 16.84 11.84
N LEU A 114 -0.08 17.18 10.86
CA LEU A 114 -1.54 17.12 10.99
C LEU A 114 -2.03 15.67 11.12
N SER A 115 -1.43 14.76 10.36
CA SER A 115 -1.77 13.32 10.41
C SER A 115 -1.42 12.70 11.77
N ILE A 116 -0.26 13.05 12.32
CA ILE A 116 0.15 12.66 13.68
C ILE A 116 -0.79 13.25 14.73
N LEU A 117 -1.16 14.53 14.63
CA LEU A 117 -2.14 15.13 15.55
C LEU A 117 -3.49 14.43 15.48
N GLY A 118 -3.97 14.09 14.28
CA GLY A 118 -5.20 13.35 14.08
C GLY A 118 -5.16 11.97 14.75
N SER A 119 -4.14 11.17 14.45
CA SER A 119 -3.97 9.84 15.08
C SER A 119 -3.87 9.93 16.60
N MET A 120 -3.22 10.98 17.12
CA MET A 120 -3.01 11.15 18.54
C MET A 120 -4.31 11.45 19.30
N PHE A 121 -5.12 12.38 18.79
CA PHE A 121 -6.18 13.00 19.58
C PHE A 121 -7.59 12.52 19.24
N VAL A 122 -7.90 12.12 18.00
CA VAL A 122 -9.29 11.93 17.53
C VAL A 122 -10.12 11.03 18.44
N PHE A 123 -9.63 9.83 18.79
CA PHE A 123 -10.34 8.95 19.70
C PHE A 123 -10.00 9.19 21.16
N ARG A 124 -8.71 9.36 21.49
CA ARG A 124 -8.25 9.47 22.89
C ARG A 124 -8.75 10.73 23.58
N LEU A 125 -8.95 11.83 22.86
CA LEU A 125 -9.53 13.05 23.42
C LEU A 125 -10.95 12.82 23.91
N SER A 126 -11.77 12.11 23.13
CA SER A 126 -13.15 11.78 23.53
C SER A 126 -13.20 10.89 24.78
N LEU A 127 -12.32 9.89 24.89
CA LEU A 127 -12.17 9.07 26.10
C LEU A 127 -11.69 9.88 27.30
N TYR A 128 -10.65 10.69 27.11
CA TYR A 128 -10.10 11.52 28.17
C TYR A 128 -11.16 12.47 28.74
N LEU A 129 -11.92 13.15 27.87
CA LEU A 129 -13.01 14.04 28.28
C LEU A 129 -14.13 13.26 28.98
N TYR A 130 -14.50 12.09 28.47
CA TYR A 130 -15.49 11.25 29.14
C TYR A 130 -15.02 10.82 30.54
N ASP A 131 -13.77 10.41 30.70
CA ASP A 131 -13.25 9.87 31.96
C ASP A 131 -12.99 10.94 33.02
N THR A 132 -12.45 12.07 32.61
CA THR A 132 -12.17 13.21 33.50
C THR A 132 -13.44 13.91 33.96
N ASN A 133 -14.54 13.84 33.19
CA ASN A 133 -15.84 14.37 33.60
C ASN A 133 -16.42 13.72 34.86
N TYR A 134 -16.01 12.48 35.17
CA TYR A 134 -16.50 11.71 36.32
C TYR A 134 -15.41 11.44 37.38
N GLN A 135 -14.19 11.94 37.19
CA GLN A 135 -13.10 11.80 38.17
C GLN A 135 -13.15 12.93 39.21
N ARG A 136 -12.97 12.56 40.48
CA ARG A 136 -12.91 13.51 41.61
C ARG A 136 -11.52 14.08 41.82
N ASP A 137 -10.48 13.27 41.61
CA ASP A 137 -9.08 13.66 41.78
C ASP A 137 -8.44 13.90 40.41
N LYS A 138 -7.76 15.04 40.25
CA LYS A 138 -7.02 15.36 39.03
C LYS A 138 -5.64 14.70 39.05
N ALA A 139 -5.30 14.01 37.96
CA ALA A 139 -3.95 13.53 37.75
C ALA A 139 -2.97 14.71 37.55
N PRO A 140 -1.67 14.53 37.85
CA PRO A 140 -0.65 15.50 37.47
C PRO A 140 -0.64 15.74 35.95
N LEU A 141 -0.47 17.00 35.53
CA LEU A 141 -0.49 17.40 34.11
C LEU A 141 0.47 16.59 33.23
N ILE A 142 1.63 16.18 33.76
CA ILE A 142 2.57 15.35 33.00
C ILE A 142 1.95 14.02 32.57
N LYS A 143 1.10 13.39 33.40
CA LYS A 143 0.45 12.13 33.03
C LYS A 143 -0.56 12.33 31.90
N ASP A 144 -1.23 13.48 31.88
CA ASP A 144 -2.18 13.84 30.82
C ASP A 144 -1.46 14.11 29.51
N TRP A 145 -0.35 14.85 29.59
CA TRP A 145 0.50 15.12 28.46
C TRP A 145 1.09 13.82 27.89
N THR A 146 1.68 12.97 28.73
CA THR A 146 2.22 11.68 28.31
C THR A 146 1.16 10.72 27.76
N TYR A 147 -0.10 10.82 28.22
CA TYR A 147 -1.19 10.01 27.68
C TYR A 147 -1.48 10.31 26.20
N PHE A 148 -1.41 11.58 25.78
CA PHE A 148 -1.55 11.93 24.37
C PHE A 148 -0.25 11.68 23.59
N PHE A 149 0.90 12.05 24.16
CA PHE A 149 2.23 11.88 23.57
C PHE A 149 2.86 10.52 23.89
N MET A 150 2.14 9.43 23.58
CA MET A 150 2.68 8.07 23.73
C MET A 150 3.73 7.78 22.64
N LEU A 151 4.94 7.40 23.05
CA LEU A 151 6.08 7.10 22.18
C LEU A 151 5.75 6.33 20.88
N PRO A 152 5.12 5.13 20.91
CA PRO A 152 4.85 4.37 19.69
C PRO A 152 3.90 5.07 18.71
N ASN A 153 2.99 5.93 19.19
CA ASN A 153 2.05 6.67 18.35
C ASN A 153 2.73 7.79 17.52
N MET A 154 3.99 8.13 17.81
CA MET A 154 4.75 9.10 17.01
C MET A 154 5.12 8.55 15.63
N ALA A 155 5.36 7.24 15.55
CA ALA A 155 5.69 6.53 14.30
C ALA A 155 4.49 5.76 13.74
N LEU A 156 3.71 5.11 14.61
CA LEU A 156 2.60 4.25 14.23
C LEU A 156 1.29 5.04 14.28
N LEU A 157 0.86 5.58 13.13
CA LEU A 157 -0.37 6.37 13.01
C LEU A 157 -1.63 5.52 13.25
N LEU A 158 -1.59 4.24 12.87
CA LEU A 158 -2.58 3.26 13.30
C LEU A 158 -2.19 2.79 14.70
N PHE A 159 -2.99 3.16 15.70
CA PHE A 159 -2.66 2.93 17.10
C PHE A 159 -3.85 2.40 17.90
N PRO A 160 -3.65 1.45 18.85
CA PRO A 160 -4.71 0.99 19.72
C PRO A 160 -5.27 2.14 20.57
N VAL A 161 -6.60 2.23 20.67
CA VAL A 161 -7.29 3.27 21.45
C VAL A 161 -7.16 2.97 22.94
N VAL A 162 -6.02 3.33 23.54
CA VAL A 162 -5.71 3.06 24.95
C VAL A 162 -6.60 3.89 25.87
N ASP A 163 -7.30 3.22 26.78
CA ASP A 163 -8.15 3.84 27.79
C ASP A 163 -7.34 4.64 28.83
N TYR A 164 -7.79 5.86 29.17
CA TYR A 164 -7.08 6.76 30.08
C TYR A 164 -7.01 6.23 31.53
N LYS A 165 -8.09 5.64 32.06
CA LYS A 165 -8.06 5.02 33.40
C LYS A 165 -7.17 3.78 33.42
N LEU A 166 -7.24 2.97 32.36
CA LEU A 166 -6.35 1.81 32.22
C LEU A 166 -4.89 2.26 32.19
N PHE A 167 -4.55 3.27 31.39
CA PHE A 167 -3.22 3.84 31.26
C PHE A 167 -2.64 4.28 32.62
N GLN A 168 -3.43 4.99 33.43
CA GLN A 168 -2.98 5.40 34.76
C GLN A 168 -2.84 4.24 35.74
N ARG A 169 -3.86 3.38 35.83
CA ARG A 169 -3.92 2.31 36.83
C ARG A 169 -2.86 1.24 36.58
N LYS A 170 -2.52 0.99 35.31
CA LYS A 170 -1.57 -0.04 34.89
C LYS A 170 -0.12 0.42 34.82
N TYR A 171 0.20 1.64 35.26
CA TYR A 171 1.57 2.11 35.33
C TYR A 171 2.29 1.52 36.56
N PHE A 172 3.20 0.58 36.33
CA PHE A 172 3.93 -0.18 37.36
C PHE A 172 3.02 -0.82 38.42
N ASP A 173 1.91 -1.43 37.99
CA ASP A 173 0.95 -2.12 38.87
C ASP A 173 1.38 -3.55 39.26
N GLU A 174 2.42 -4.07 38.60
CA GLU A 174 3.02 -5.37 38.86
C GLU A 174 4.56 -5.24 38.87
N ASP A 175 5.26 -6.33 39.20
CA ASP A 175 6.72 -6.41 39.13
C ASP A 175 7.24 -5.96 37.76
N ALA A 176 8.22 -5.06 37.76
CA ALA A 176 8.71 -4.42 36.55
C ALA A 176 9.28 -5.43 35.55
N LEU A 177 9.99 -6.46 36.03
CA LEU A 177 10.60 -7.47 35.15
C LEU A 177 9.53 -8.29 34.43
N LYS A 178 8.42 -8.63 35.10
CA LYS A 178 7.29 -9.29 34.44
C LYS A 178 6.68 -8.44 33.33
N ILE A 179 6.48 -7.15 33.58
CA ILE A 179 5.93 -6.22 32.59
C ILE A 179 6.89 -6.12 31.39
N TYR A 180 8.20 -6.04 31.65
CA TYR A 180 9.21 -5.96 30.59
C TYR A 180 9.29 -7.25 29.76
N LYS A 181 9.28 -8.43 30.39
CA LYS A 181 9.23 -9.73 29.69
C LYS A 181 8.04 -9.79 28.75
N LYS A 182 6.85 -9.45 29.27
CA LYS A 182 5.62 -9.35 28.48
C LYS A 182 5.75 -8.37 27.32
N GLY A 183 6.38 -7.22 27.54
CA GLY A 183 6.63 -6.22 26.50
C GLY A 183 7.49 -6.75 25.35
N VAL A 184 8.62 -7.40 25.67
CA VAL A 184 9.49 -8.03 24.66
C VAL A 184 8.75 -9.09 23.86
N GLN A 185 7.94 -9.93 24.51
CA GLN A 185 7.20 -10.99 23.84
C GLN A 185 6.12 -10.47 22.91
N TRP A 186 5.43 -9.39 23.27
CA TRP A 186 4.51 -8.72 22.35
C TRP A 186 5.19 -8.11 21.15
N ILE A 187 6.38 -7.53 21.34
CA ILE A 187 7.18 -7.03 20.20
C ILE A 187 7.57 -8.20 19.28
N VAL A 188 8.07 -9.31 19.83
CA VAL A 188 8.47 -10.48 19.03
C VAL A 188 7.27 -11.11 18.30
N LEU A 189 6.12 -11.26 18.98
CA LEU A 189 4.89 -11.74 18.35
C LEU A 189 4.43 -10.80 17.23
N GLY A 190 4.54 -9.49 17.46
CA GLY A 190 4.19 -8.50 16.44
C GLY A 190 5.10 -8.58 15.21
N ILE A 191 6.40 -8.73 15.40
CA ILE A 191 7.37 -8.96 14.30
C ILE A 191 7.06 -10.26 13.57
N PHE A 192 6.75 -11.34 14.29
CA PHE A 192 6.33 -12.60 13.67
C PHE A 192 5.07 -12.43 12.82
N HIS A 193 4.05 -11.72 13.32
CA HIS A 193 2.85 -11.39 12.55
C HIS A 193 3.16 -10.58 11.28
N LEU A 194 4.10 -9.63 11.34
CA LEU A 194 4.52 -8.87 10.16
C LEU A 194 5.27 -9.75 9.14
N MET A 195 6.07 -10.72 9.59
CA MET A 195 6.72 -11.68 8.70
C MET A 195 5.72 -12.66 8.06
N VAL A 196 4.71 -13.11 8.80
CA VAL A 196 3.63 -13.93 8.25
C VAL A 196 2.78 -13.12 7.27
N TYR A 197 2.46 -11.87 7.61
CA TYR A 197 1.82 -10.93 6.69
C TYR A 197 2.60 -10.81 5.39
N ARG A 198 3.92 -10.55 5.50
CA ARG A 198 4.82 -10.44 4.35
C ARG A 198 4.78 -11.68 3.46
N PHE A 199 4.82 -12.86 4.05
CA PHE A 199 4.69 -14.12 3.32
C PHE A 199 3.36 -14.21 2.55
N ILE A 200 2.25 -13.94 3.22
CA ILE A 200 0.92 -13.99 2.59
C ILE A 200 0.84 -12.96 1.46
N TYR A 201 1.27 -11.75 1.75
CA TYR A 201 1.19 -10.60 0.86
C TYR A 201 1.98 -10.81 -0.44
N TYR A 202 3.19 -11.41 -0.38
CA TYR A 202 4.00 -11.64 -1.60
C TYR A 202 3.70 -12.94 -2.33
N TYR A 203 3.40 -14.02 -1.61
CA TYR A 203 3.35 -15.35 -2.22
C TYR A 203 1.94 -15.90 -2.40
N LEU A 204 0.96 -15.37 -1.67
CA LEU A 204 -0.39 -15.90 -1.66
C LEU A 204 -1.44 -14.89 -2.14
N LEU A 205 -1.19 -13.57 -2.05
CA LEU A 205 -2.18 -12.60 -2.49
C LEU A 205 -2.36 -12.70 -4.01
N LEU A 206 -3.61 -12.89 -4.42
CA LEU A 206 -3.99 -12.99 -5.82
C LEU A 206 -4.59 -11.64 -6.27
N PRO A 207 -4.16 -11.05 -7.39
CA PRO A 207 -4.80 -9.86 -7.95
C PRO A 207 -6.25 -10.12 -8.40
N PRO A 208 -7.15 -9.12 -8.34
CA PRO A 208 -8.55 -9.28 -8.77
C PRO A 208 -8.73 -9.79 -10.21
N ASN A 209 -7.90 -9.34 -11.14
CA ASN A 209 -7.94 -9.72 -12.56
C ASN A 209 -7.46 -11.17 -12.83
N GLU A 210 -6.75 -11.79 -11.88
CA GLU A 210 -6.31 -13.19 -11.99
C GLU A 210 -7.33 -14.19 -11.43
N VAL A 211 -8.43 -13.71 -10.85
CA VAL A 211 -9.52 -14.57 -10.40
C VAL A 211 -10.31 -15.04 -11.62
N LYS A 212 -10.20 -16.33 -11.97
CA LYS A 212 -10.81 -16.91 -13.18
C LYS A 212 -11.80 -18.05 -12.90
N ASP A 213 -11.82 -18.56 -11.66
CA ASP A 213 -12.62 -19.74 -11.28
C ASP A 213 -12.93 -19.80 -9.77
N THR A 214 -13.60 -20.89 -9.34
CA THR A 214 -13.96 -21.13 -7.93
C THR A 214 -12.74 -21.21 -7.00
N VAL A 215 -11.64 -21.85 -7.42
CA VAL A 215 -10.48 -22.06 -6.55
C VAL A 215 -9.73 -20.76 -6.34
N SER A 216 -9.50 -20.01 -7.44
CA SER A 216 -8.88 -18.69 -7.42
C SER A 216 -9.71 -17.67 -6.63
N PHE A 217 -11.05 -17.72 -6.67
CA PHE A 217 -11.88 -16.86 -5.82
C PHE A 217 -11.69 -17.14 -4.32
N TRP A 218 -11.73 -18.40 -3.90
CA TRP A 218 -11.53 -18.71 -2.48
C TRP A 218 -10.11 -18.42 -2.03
N HIS A 219 -9.13 -18.59 -2.92
CA HIS A 219 -7.75 -18.15 -2.68
C HIS A 219 -7.72 -16.63 -2.42
N TYR A 220 -8.29 -15.83 -3.32
CA TYR A 220 -8.41 -14.37 -3.19
C TYR A 220 -9.10 -13.95 -1.89
N ALA A 221 -10.27 -14.52 -1.57
CA ALA A 221 -11.06 -14.12 -0.41
C ALA A 221 -10.36 -14.50 0.92
N ILE A 222 -9.75 -15.68 0.98
CA ILE A 222 -9.04 -16.14 2.19
C ILE A 222 -7.80 -15.27 2.43
N THR A 223 -6.99 -15.02 1.40
CA THR A 223 -5.74 -14.28 1.56
C THR A 223 -6.00 -12.83 1.97
N ASN A 224 -6.99 -12.17 1.36
CA ASN A 224 -7.42 -10.82 1.76
C ASN A 224 -7.81 -10.72 3.23
N TYR A 225 -8.62 -11.65 3.75
CA TYR A 225 -8.97 -11.65 5.18
C TYR A 225 -7.75 -11.86 6.08
N THR A 226 -6.82 -12.71 5.67
CA THR A 226 -5.62 -12.98 6.48
C THR A 226 -4.65 -11.80 6.57
N LEU A 227 -4.71 -10.83 5.65
CA LEU A 227 -3.84 -9.66 5.70
C LEU A 227 -4.07 -8.77 6.93
N ILE A 228 -5.20 -8.89 7.64
CA ILE A 228 -5.42 -8.22 8.93
C ILE A 228 -4.33 -8.56 9.97
N ILE A 229 -3.56 -9.63 9.76
CA ILE A 229 -2.41 -9.97 10.59
C ILE A 229 -1.34 -8.86 10.60
N ARG A 230 -1.26 -8.02 9.56
CA ARG A 230 -0.45 -6.78 9.55
C ARG A 230 -0.83 -5.86 10.70
N LEU A 231 -2.11 -5.53 10.81
CA LEU A 231 -2.66 -4.66 11.87
C LEU A 231 -2.44 -5.29 13.26
N SER A 232 -2.59 -6.61 13.35
CA SER A 232 -2.24 -7.35 14.56
C SER A 232 -0.77 -7.16 14.93
N GLY A 233 0.15 -7.27 13.96
CA GLY A 233 1.58 -7.04 14.17
C GLY A 233 1.89 -5.66 14.74
N ILE A 234 1.39 -4.60 14.07
CA ILE A 234 1.59 -3.20 14.45
C ILE A 234 1.07 -2.93 15.88
N PHE A 235 -0.12 -3.43 16.22
CA PHE A 235 -0.72 -3.16 17.53
C PHE A 235 -0.05 -3.94 18.67
N HIS A 236 0.45 -5.16 18.42
CA HIS A 236 1.25 -5.89 19.42
C HIS A 236 2.59 -5.21 19.68
N ILE A 237 3.28 -4.71 18.65
CA ILE A 237 4.49 -3.90 18.82
C ILE A 237 4.18 -2.66 19.65
N SER A 238 3.12 -1.92 19.29
CA SER A 238 2.67 -0.71 19.99
C SER A 238 2.48 -0.95 21.50
N VAL A 239 1.70 -1.97 21.86
CA VAL A 239 1.47 -2.33 23.27
C VAL A 239 2.72 -2.87 23.94
N GLY A 240 3.54 -3.64 23.22
CA GLY A 240 4.80 -4.18 23.74
C GLY A 240 5.80 -3.09 24.11
N ILE A 241 5.91 -2.04 23.29
CA ILE A 241 6.72 -0.86 23.59
C ILE A 241 6.21 -0.17 24.87
N LEU A 242 4.90 0.04 25.02
CA LEU A 242 4.35 0.62 26.24
C LEU A 242 4.63 -0.24 27.49
N CYS A 243 4.58 -1.56 27.37
CA CYS A 243 4.96 -2.46 28.46
C CYS A 243 6.44 -2.29 28.88
N LEU A 244 7.37 -2.06 27.93
CA LEU A 244 8.78 -1.78 28.28
C LEU A 244 8.92 -0.52 29.16
N PHE A 245 8.02 0.46 29.02
CA PHE A 245 8.01 1.66 29.85
C PHE A 245 7.10 1.56 31.08
N GLY A 246 6.66 0.35 31.44
CA GLY A 246 5.96 0.05 32.69
C GLY A 246 4.44 0.10 32.61
N PHE A 247 3.84 0.28 31.43
CA PHE A 247 2.39 0.24 31.25
C PHE A 247 1.92 -1.22 31.01
N ASN A 248 1.41 -1.89 32.04
CA ASN A 248 0.98 -3.30 31.99
C ASN A 248 -0.36 -3.49 31.25
N LEU A 249 -0.32 -3.33 29.93
CA LEU A 249 -1.49 -3.34 29.06
C LEU A 249 -1.84 -4.77 28.57
N PRO A 250 -3.13 -5.09 28.37
CA PRO A 250 -3.56 -6.40 27.86
C PRO A 250 -3.25 -6.61 26.37
N ARG A 251 -3.47 -7.82 25.86
CA ARG A 251 -3.36 -8.12 24.42
C ARG A 251 -4.45 -7.41 23.62
N VAL A 252 -4.17 -7.17 22.34
CA VAL A 252 -5.05 -6.42 21.44
C VAL A 252 -5.96 -7.35 20.64
N PHE A 253 -5.40 -8.42 20.09
CA PHE A 253 -6.10 -9.45 19.33
C PHE A 253 -5.97 -10.79 20.05
N ASP A 254 -7.03 -11.60 20.04
CA ASP A 254 -7.08 -12.87 20.78
C ASP A 254 -7.58 -14.03 19.91
N ASN A 255 -6.67 -14.63 19.13
CA ASN A 255 -6.95 -15.81 18.30
C ASN A 255 -8.24 -15.67 17.47
N TYR A 256 -8.43 -14.51 16.83
CA TYR A 256 -9.68 -14.09 16.19
C TYR A 256 -10.06 -14.95 14.97
N PHE A 257 -9.11 -15.59 14.29
CA PHE A 257 -9.41 -16.58 13.25
C PHE A 257 -10.09 -17.84 13.78
N LEU A 258 -10.00 -18.11 15.08
CA LEU A 258 -10.64 -19.25 15.75
C LEU A 258 -11.99 -18.89 16.36
N ALA A 259 -12.58 -17.75 16.00
CA ALA A 259 -13.88 -17.35 16.47
C ALA A 259 -14.98 -18.30 15.97
N SER A 260 -15.88 -18.70 16.87
CA SER A 260 -16.96 -19.65 16.59
C SER A 260 -18.31 -19.00 16.26
N GLY A 261 -18.36 -17.66 16.25
CA GLY A 261 -19.54 -16.87 15.93
C GLY A 261 -19.27 -15.37 15.99
N PHE A 262 -20.24 -14.57 15.53
CA PHE A 262 -20.09 -13.11 15.38
C PHE A 262 -19.80 -12.38 16.69
N SER A 263 -20.49 -12.70 17.78
CA SER A 263 -20.24 -12.08 19.09
C SER A 263 -18.88 -12.50 19.69
N ASP A 264 -18.44 -13.73 19.42
CA ASP A 264 -17.13 -14.24 19.83
C ASP A 264 -16.01 -13.56 19.03
N LEU A 265 -16.18 -13.37 17.71
CA LEU A 265 -15.25 -12.62 16.87
C LEU A 265 -15.10 -11.17 17.36
N TRP A 266 -16.22 -10.47 17.59
CA TRP A 266 -16.21 -9.08 18.10
C TRP A 266 -15.49 -8.95 19.45
N ARG A 267 -15.48 -10.01 20.26
CA ARG A 267 -14.73 -10.04 21.52
C ARG A 267 -13.23 -10.27 21.36
N ARG A 268 -12.77 -10.78 20.22
CA ARG A 268 -11.39 -11.20 19.97
C ARG A 268 -10.63 -10.26 19.05
N ILE A 269 -11.35 -9.55 18.19
CA ILE A 269 -10.80 -8.63 17.19
C ILE A 269 -10.77 -7.21 17.74
N ASN A 270 -9.60 -6.55 17.68
CA ASN A 270 -9.36 -5.16 18.11
C ASN A 270 -10.07 -4.79 19.44
N ILE A 271 -9.62 -5.43 20.54
CA ILE A 271 -10.23 -5.33 21.88
C ILE A 271 -10.32 -3.88 22.38
N TYR A 272 -9.30 -3.06 22.08
CA TYR A 272 -9.24 -1.67 22.51
C TYR A 272 -10.32 -0.81 21.83
N PHE A 273 -10.49 -0.97 20.52
CA PHE A 273 -11.55 -0.27 19.78
C PHE A 273 -12.94 -0.73 20.23
N ARG A 274 -13.12 -2.04 20.45
CA ARG A 274 -14.36 -2.57 21.02
C ARG A 274 -14.69 -1.91 22.34
N ASP A 275 -13.74 -1.84 23.27
CA ASP A 275 -13.95 -1.28 24.61
C ASP A 275 -14.22 0.23 24.54
N TYR A 276 -13.56 0.94 23.63
CA TYR A 276 -13.85 2.34 23.29
C TYR A 276 -15.33 2.52 22.90
N VAL A 277 -15.80 1.77 21.90
CA VAL A 277 -17.15 1.94 21.37
C VAL A 277 -18.22 1.50 22.38
N ILE A 278 -17.96 0.41 23.11
CA ILE A 278 -18.86 -0.06 24.16
C ILE A 278 -19.01 1.00 25.28
N ARG A 279 -17.90 1.61 25.68
CA ARG A 279 -17.90 2.55 26.80
C ARG A 279 -18.57 3.88 26.44
N LEU A 280 -18.24 4.45 25.28
CA LEU A 280 -18.73 5.77 24.88
C LEU A 280 -20.12 5.75 24.24
N PHE A 281 -20.45 4.68 23.52
CA PHE A 281 -21.70 4.64 22.75
C PHE A 281 -22.67 3.56 23.28
N TYR A 282 -22.21 2.32 23.50
CA TYR A 282 -23.13 1.23 23.90
C TYR A 282 -23.85 1.54 25.20
N TYR A 283 -23.12 1.69 26.32
CA TYR A 283 -23.77 1.82 27.62
C TYR A 283 -24.65 3.07 27.72
N PRO A 284 -24.19 4.27 27.33
CA PRO A 284 -25.01 5.47 27.44
C PRO A 284 -26.31 5.37 26.63
N ILE A 285 -26.26 4.83 25.41
CA ILE A 285 -27.43 4.72 24.54
C ILE A 285 -28.36 3.62 25.01
N PHE A 286 -27.83 2.44 25.31
CA PHE A 286 -28.61 1.30 25.80
C PHE A 286 -29.45 1.69 27.02
N PHE A 287 -28.83 2.32 28.03
CA PHE A 287 -29.57 2.72 29.24
C PHE A 287 -30.59 3.83 28.98
N LYS A 288 -30.32 4.74 28.02
CA LYS A 288 -31.25 5.81 27.65
C LYS A 288 -32.50 5.28 26.94
N ILE A 289 -32.34 4.28 26.07
CA ILE A 289 -33.44 3.71 25.27
C ILE A 289 -34.07 2.45 25.89
N ARG A 290 -33.55 1.97 27.02
CA ARG A 290 -34.00 0.73 27.70
C ARG A 290 -35.53 0.63 27.90
N LYS A 291 -36.23 1.76 27.94
CA LYS A 291 -37.69 1.86 28.04
C LYS A 291 -38.46 1.14 26.92
N ILE A 292 -37.84 0.90 25.76
CA ILE A 292 -38.45 0.17 24.63
C ILE A 292 -38.35 -1.37 24.75
N GLY A 293 -37.83 -1.87 25.87
CA GLY A 293 -37.61 -3.29 26.17
C GLY A 293 -36.15 -3.72 26.00
N ASP A 294 -35.66 -4.59 26.88
CA ASP A 294 -34.24 -4.96 26.95
C ASP A 294 -33.71 -5.58 25.64
N LEU A 295 -34.51 -6.38 24.93
CA LEU A 295 -34.10 -6.98 23.66
C LEU A 295 -34.00 -5.94 22.55
N ASN A 296 -35.04 -5.12 22.38
CA ASN A 296 -35.09 -4.08 21.35
C ASN A 296 -34.02 -3.02 21.57
N ALA A 297 -33.80 -2.61 22.83
CA ALA A 297 -32.74 -1.69 23.20
C ALA A 297 -31.36 -2.25 22.85
N LYS A 298 -31.09 -3.54 23.09
CA LYS A 298 -29.83 -4.19 22.68
C LYS A 298 -29.65 -4.13 21.16
N VAL A 299 -30.66 -4.54 20.39
CA VAL A 299 -30.58 -4.59 18.93
C VAL A 299 -30.31 -3.21 18.33
N VAL A 300 -31.10 -2.21 18.72
CA VAL A 300 -30.96 -0.83 18.24
C VAL A 300 -29.58 -0.27 18.60
N THR A 301 -29.10 -0.55 19.81
CA THR A 301 -27.77 -0.09 20.25
C THR A 301 -26.65 -0.76 19.46
N ILE A 302 -26.75 -2.07 19.17
CA ILE A 302 -25.75 -2.79 18.36
C ILE A 302 -25.72 -2.21 16.94
N LEU A 303 -26.87 -2.03 16.29
CA LEU A 303 -26.91 -1.44 14.94
C LEU A 303 -26.31 -0.03 14.91
N PHE A 304 -26.64 0.80 15.91
CA PHE A 304 -26.04 2.12 16.05
C PHE A 304 -24.51 2.08 16.23
N ILE A 305 -23.99 1.09 16.97
CA ILE A 305 -22.55 0.92 17.17
C ILE A 305 -21.81 0.54 15.90
N PHE A 306 -22.39 -0.30 15.06
CA PHE A 306 -21.78 -0.64 13.78
C PHE A 306 -21.83 0.55 12.81
N PHE A 307 -22.89 1.35 12.85
CA PHE A 307 -22.92 2.65 12.16
C PHE A 307 -21.84 3.62 12.68
N MET A 308 -21.68 3.74 14.00
CA MET A 308 -20.59 4.53 14.59
C MET A 308 -19.22 3.96 14.24
N THR A 309 -19.05 2.65 14.19
CA THR A 309 -17.79 2.01 13.79
C THR A 309 -17.42 2.42 12.36
N TRP A 310 -18.37 2.36 11.42
CA TRP A 310 -18.19 2.85 10.05
C TRP A 310 -17.79 4.34 10.01
N PHE A 311 -18.52 5.18 10.75
CA PHE A 311 -18.26 6.62 10.81
C PHE A 311 -16.88 6.94 11.39
N LEU A 312 -16.51 6.29 12.49
CA LEU A 312 -15.22 6.47 13.17
C LEU A 312 -14.07 5.94 12.31
N HIS A 313 -14.27 4.85 11.57
CA HIS A 313 -13.32 4.35 10.59
C HIS A 313 -13.05 5.37 9.48
N SER A 314 -14.12 5.94 8.94
CA SER A 314 -14.04 7.00 7.92
C SER A 314 -13.39 8.28 8.48
N LEU A 315 -13.66 8.61 9.75
CA LEU A 315 -13.03 9.72 10.45
C LEU A 315 -11.53 9.49 10.66
N GLN A 316 -11.11 8.28 11.04
CA GLN A 316 -9.69 7.93 11.15
C GLN A 316 -8.98 8.15 9.82
N TRP A 317 -9.62 7.74 8.72
CA TRP A 317 -9.10 7.93 7.37
C TRP A 317 -9.04 9.38 6.93
N PHE A 318 -10.01 10.21 7.34
CA PHE A 318 -9.95 11.65 7.05
C PHE A 318 -8.65 12.28 7.54
N TRP A 319 -8.15 11.88 8.71
CA TRP A 319 -6.89 12.42 9.25
C TRP A 319 -5.63 11.91 8.57
N LEU A 320 -5.75 10.84 7.78
CA LEU A 320 -4.66 10.34 6.95
C LEU A 320 -4.75 10.93 5.54
N ARG A 321 -5.95 10.93 4.92
CA ARG A 321 -6.17 11.30 3.51
C ARG A 321 -6.47 12.79 3.28
N GLY A 322 -7.15 13.44 4.23
CA GLY A 322 -7.69 14.80 4.12
C GLY A 322 -9.07 14.91 3.49
N PHE A 323 -9.69 13.79 3.11
CA PHE A 323 -11.10 13.73 2.70
C PHE A 323 -11.83 12.61 3.46
N PHE A 324 -13.13 12.77 3.64
CA PHE A 324 -13.95 11.79 4.37
C PHE A 324 -14.46 10.73 3.39
N PRO A 325 -13.94 9.49 3.42
CA PRO A 325 -14.31 8.48 2.44
C PRO A 325 -15.75 7.99 2.69
N ILE A 326 -16.57 7.99 1.65
CA ILE A 326 -17.91 7.39 1.66
C ILE A 326 -17.94 6.38 0.52
N ARG A 327 -17.75 5.09 0.85
CA ARG A 327 -17.81 4.00 -0.12
C ARG A 327 -18.91 3.02 0.21
N MET A 328 -19.57 2.51 -0.83
CA MET A 328 -20.62 1.50 -0.66
C MET A 328 -20.09 0.20 -0.06
N VAL A 329 -18.86 -0.21 -0.39
CA VAL A 329 -18.23 -1.41 0.19
C VAL A 329 -18.09 -1.32 1.71
N ASP A 330 -17.76 -0.14 2.25
CA ASP A 330 -17.66 0.10 3.69
C ASP A 330 -19.04 0.00 4.38
N VAL A 331 -20.06 0.62 3.77
CA VAL A 331 -21.44 0.60 4.29
C VAL A 331 -21.98 -0.83 4.31
N VAL A 332 -21.74 -1.60 3.24
CA VAL A 332 -22.16 -3.00 3.14
C VAL A 332 -21.43 -3.86 4.18
N PHE A 333 -20.10 -3.73 4.30
CA PHE A 333 -19.30 -4.49 5.26
C PHE A 333 -19.79 -4.29 6.70
N TRP A 334 -19.83 -3.05 7.17
CA TRP A 334 -20.22 -2.74 8.54
C TRP A 334 -21.71 -2.98 8.79
N GLY A 335 -22.57 -2.73 7.80
CA GLY A 335 -24.00 -2.97 7.88
C GLY A 335 -24.33 -4.46 8.02
N VAL A 336 -23.79 -5.30 7.13
CA VAL A 336 -23.96 -6.76 7.17
C VAL A 336 -23.39 -7.32 8.46
N PHE A 337 -22.18 -6.92 8.84
CA PHE A 337 -21.57 -7.39 10.08
C PHE A 337 -22.40 -7.01 11.32
N GLY A 338 -22.89 -5.78 11.38
CA GLY A 338 -23.70 -5.29 12.50
C GLY A 338 -25.04 -6.00 12.63
N VAL A 339 -25.73 -6.28 11.52
CA VAL A 339 -26.98 -7.06 11.50
C VAL A 339 -26.72 -8.48 12.01
N LEU A 340 -25.62 -9.11 11.59
CA LEU A 340 -25.27 -10.47 12.00
C LEU A 340 -24.86 -10.56 13.48
N VAL A 341 -24.13 -9.56 13.99
CA VAL A 341 -23.82 -9.47 15.43
C VAL A 341 -25.10 -9.25 16.24
N ALA A 342 -26.00 -8.39 15.79
CA ALA A 342 -27.29 -8.18 16.45
C ALA A 342 -28.14 -9.47 16.46
N GLY A 343 -28.24 -10.16 15.32
CA GLY A 343 -28.93 -11.44 15.20
C GLY A 343 -28.33 -12.53 16.09
N ASN A 344 -27.00 -12.61 16.13
CA ASN A 344 -26.28 -13.55 16.98
C ASN A 344 -26.50 -13.26 18.48
N ALA A 345 -26.49 -11.98 18.88
CA ALA A 345 -26.79 -11.57 20.24
C ALA A 345 -28.23 -11.95 20.66
N ILE A 346 -29.22 -11.79 19.77
CA ILE A 346 -30.60 -12.24 20.02
C ILE A 346 -30.62 -13.76 20.21
N TRP A 347 -29.96 -14.51 19.34
CA TRP A 347 -29.91 -15.98 19.43
C TRP A 347 -29.28 -16.45 20.75
N GLU A 348 -28.17 -15.85 21.16
CA GLU A 348 -27.51 -16.16 22.43
C GLU A 348 -28.40 -15.87 23.65
N THR A 349 -29.20 -14.81 23.62
CA THR A 349 -30.14 -14.52 24.73
C THR A 349 -31.26 -15.55 24.85
N LYS A 350 -31.67 -16.19 23.73
CA LYS A 350 -32.72 -17.23 23.72
C LYS A 350 -32.18 -18.63 24.02
N LYS A 351 -30.88 -18.87 23.82
CA LYS A 351 -30.26 -20.18 23.98
C LYS A 351 -30.09 -20.54 25.46
N ARG A 352 -30.63 -21.70 25.87
CA ARG A 352 -30.37 -22.25 27.21
C ARG A 352 -28.88 -22.60 27.34
N ARG A 353 -28.22 -22.09 28.39
CA ARG A 353 -26.81 -22.42 28.69
C ARG A 353 -26.72 -23.83 29.25
N THR A 354 -26.47 -24.81 28.39
CA THR A 354 -26.01 -26.15 28.77
C THR A 354 -24.48 -26.16 28.78
N ARG A 355 -23.84 -26.74 29.80
CA ARG A 355 -22.38 -26.96 29.76
C ARG A 355 -22.09 -28.06 28.73
N PRO A 356 -21.41 -27.76 27.61
CA PRO A 356 -21.08 -28.78 26.64
C PRO A 356 -19.93 -29.66 27.15
N ASP A 357 -19.93 -30.93 26.75
CA ASP A 357 -18.78 -31.81 26.95
C ASP A 357 -17.70 -31.50 25.91
N THR A 358 -16.69 -30.71 26.30
CA THR A 358 -15.65 -30.21 25.38
C THR A 358 -14.73 -31.31 24.85
N LYS A 359 -14.75 -32.51 25.46
CA LYS A 359 -13.91 -33.65 25.08
C LYS A 359 -14.58 -34.59 24.07
N SER A 360 -15.87 -34.40 23.80
CA SER A 360 -16.65 -35.20 22.86
C SER A 360 -16.26 -34.92 21.41
N TRP A 361 -16.21 -35.96 20.58
CA TRP A 361 -16.03 -35.83 19.12
C TRP A 361 -17.14 -35.00 18.48
N ALA A 362 -18.38 -35.13 18.96
CA ALA A 362 -19.50 -34.34 18.44
C ALA A 362 -19.32 -32.85 18.72
N TYR A 363 -18.77 -32.50 19.88
CA TYR A 363 -18.47 -31.11 20.22
C TYR A 363 -17.29 -30.58 19.40
N ALA A 364 -16.20 -31.34 19.29
CA ALA A 364 -15.05 -30.97 18.47
C ALA A 364 -15.44 -30.76 16.99
N GLY A 365 -16.21 -31.69 16.42
CA GLY A 365 -16.75 -31.59 15.06
C GLY A 365 -17.62 -30.35 14.86
N ARG A 366 -18.55 -30.09 15.79
CA ARG A 366 -19.40 -28.90 15.74
C ARG A 366 -18.57 -27.62 15.84
N MET A 367 -17.62 -27.55 16.78
CA MET A 367 -16.82 -26.35 17.00
C MET A 367 -15.94 -26.05 15.78
N THR A 368 -15.26 -27.06 15.23
CA THR A 368 -14.47 -26.90 14.00
C THR A 368 -15.34 -26.42 12.84
N ALA A 369 -16.54 -26.97 12.66
CA ALA A 369 -17.45 -26.52 11.61
C ALA A 369 -17.89 -25.06 11.81
N GLN A 370 -18.14 -24.64 13.04
CA GLN A 370 -18.48 -23.25 13.36
C GLN A 370 -17.32 -22.29 13.08
N ILE A 371 -16.09 -22.68 13.44
CA ILE A 371 -14.88 -21.90 13.18
C ILE A 371 -14.63 -21.79 11.67
N LEU A 372 -14.68 -22.91 10.93
CA LEU A 372 -14.51 -22.91 9.48
C LEU A 372 -15.58 -22.07 8.78
N GLY A 373 -16.85 -22.22 9.18
CA GLY A 373 -17.94 -21.42 8.65
C GLY A 373 -17.76 -19.92 8.92
N MET A 374 -17.35 -19.55 10.13
CA MET A 374 -17.07 -18.16 10.50
C MET A 374 -15.88 -17.60 9.72
N PHE A 375 -14.81 -18.38 9.57
CA PHE A 375 -13.60 -17.99 8.83
C PHE A 375 -13.93 -17.74 7.36
N LEU A 376 -14.57 -18.70 6.68
CA LEU A 376 -14.97 -18.56 5.27
C LEU A 376 -15.96 -17.42 5.06
N PHE A 377 -16.92 -17.24 5.97
CA PHE A 377 -17.85 -16.12 5.92
C PHE A 377 -17.12 -14.78 6.01
N MET A 378 -16.18 -14.65 6.96
CA MET A 378 -15.37 -13.44 7.08
C MET A 378 -14.47 -13.25 5.87
N SER A 379 -13.94 -14.31 5.24
CA SER A 379 -13.20 -14.22 3.98
C SER A 379 -14.01 -13.56 2.87
N VAL A 380 -15.28 -13.96 2.70
CA VAL A 380 -16.17 -13.32 1.71
C VAL A 380 -16.51 -11.89 2.10
N LEU A 381 -16.83 -11.64 3.38
CA LEU A 381 -17.18 -10.31 3.83
C LEU A 381 -15.98 -9.34 3.71
N TRP A 382 -14.77 -9.82 4.00
CA TRP A 382 -13.53 -9.04 3.86
C TRP A 382 -13.16 -8.80 2.40
N SER A 383 -13.46 -9.73 1.49
CA SER A 383 -13.23 -9.53 0.05
C SER A 383 -14.11 -8.41 -0.54
N ILE A 384 -15.33 -8.22 0.00
CA ILE A 384 -16.15 -7.04 -0.31
C ILE A 384 -15.44 -5.77 0.15
N TRP A 385 -14.89 -5.79 1.37
CA TRP A 385 -14.28 -4.63 2.00
C TRP A 385 -12.94 -4.22 1.37
N SER A 386 -12.19 -5.19 0.84
CA SER A 386 -10.93 -4.96 0.12
C SER A 386 -11.14 -4.49 -1.32
N SER A 387 -12.34 -4.65 -1.89
CA SER A 387 -12.62 -4.20 -3.26
C SER A 387 -12.76 -2.68 -3.34
N THR A 388 -12.31 -2.09 -4.45
CA THR A 388 -12.44 -0.66 -4.77
C THR A 388 -13.90 -0.22 -4.87
N THR A 389 -14.70 -1.00 -5.59
CA THR A 389 -16.14 -0.77 -5.79
C THR A 389 -16.95 -2.05 -5.62
N MET A 390 -18.28 -1.91 -5.47
CA MET A 390 -19.17 -3.07 -5.51
C MET A 390 -19.16 -3.75 -6.88
N GLY A 391 -18.98 -2.99 -7.97
CA GLY A 391 -18.91 -3.55 -9.32
C GLY A 391 -17.70 -4.46 -9.49
N ASP A 392 -16.54 -4.04 -9.01
CA ASP A 392 -15.31 -4.85 -9.04
C ASP A 392 -15.46 -6.12 -8.21
N TRP A 393 -16.09 -6.03 -7.03
CA TRP A 393 -16.37 -7.22 -6.23
C TRP A 393 -17.30 -8.20 -6.96
N PHE A 394 -18.36 -7.72 -7.61
CA PHE A 394 -19.26 -8.57 -8.39
C PHE A 394 -18.55 -9.22 -9.58
N ALA A 395 -17.67 -8.48 -10.28
CA ALA A 395 -16.86 -9.01 -11.37
C ALA A 395 -16.02 -10.20 -10.89
N VAL A 396 -15.31 -10.06 -9.76
CA VAL A 396 -14.52 -11.13 -9.13
C VAL A 396 -15.40 -12.26 -8.61
N ALA A 397 -16.49 -11.96 -7.90
CA ALA A 397 -17.36 -12.96 -7.30
C ALA A 397 -18.11 -13.81 -8.34
N SER A 398 -18.41 -13.24 -9.52
CA SER A 398 -19.06 -13.97 -10.61
C SER A 398 -18.22 -15.14 -11.13
N GLN A 399 -16.88 -15.05 -11.03
CA GLN A 399 -15.93 -16.07 -11.47
C GLN A 399 -16.05 -17.38 -10.68
N VAL A 400 -16.65 -17.34 -9.48
CA VAL A 400 -16.98 -18.55 -8.71
C VAL A 400 -17.85 -19.51 -9.51
N LEU A 401 -18.71 -19.00 -10.40
CA LEU A 401 -19.62 -19.79 -11.22
C LEU A 401 -18.92 -20.49 -12.40
N ASN A 402 -17.72 -20.03 -12.77
CA ASN A 402 -16.96 -20.57 -13.90
C ASN A 402 -16.15 -21.83 -13.53
N GLY A 403 -16.21 -22.28 -12.27
CA GLY A 403 -15.47 -23.46 -11.83
C GLY A 403 -16.04 -24.77 -12.37
N SER A 404 -15.14 -25.64 -12.82
CA SER A 404 -15.47 -27.00 -13.24
C SER A 404 -15.99 -27.87 -12.08
N ALA A 405 -16.74 -28.94 -12.40
CA ALA A 405 -17.22 -29.88 -11.38
C ALA A 405 -16.06 -30.47 -10.54
N ASN A 406 -14.90 -30.72 -11.15
CA ASN A 406 -13.71 -31.21 -10.46
C ASN A 406 -13.19 -30.21 -9.42
N GLN A 407 -13.19 -28.92 -9.73
CA GLN A 407 -12.75 -27.87 -8.81
C GLN A 407 -13.67 -27.78 -7.59
N TRP A 408 -14.99 -27.91 -7.77
CA TRP A 408 -15.94 -27.99 -6.66
C TRP A 408 -15.72 -29.23 -5.79
N ILE A 409 -15.45 -30.39 -6.39
CA ILE A 409 -15.12 -31.61 -5.65
C ILE A 409 -13.86 -31.40 -4.82
N VAL A 410 -12.79 -30.87 -5.42
CA VAL A 410 -11.53 -30.58 -4.72
C VAL A 410 -11.76 -29.61 -3.55
N PHE A 411 -12.54 -28.57 -3.76
CA PHE A 411 -12.87 -27.59 -2.71
C PHE A 411 -13.61 -28.25 -1.54
N PHE A 412 -14.67 -29.03 -1.79
CA PHE A 412 -15.44 -29.68 -0.73
C PHE A 412 -14.65 -30.80 -0.03
N VAL A 413 -13.83 -31.56 -0.76
CA VAL A 413 -12.93 -32.56 -0.18
C VAL A 413 -11.88 -31.88 0.71
N GLY A 414 -11.30 -30.77 0.25
CA GLY A 414 -10.40 -29.94 1.04
C GLY A 414 -11.06 -29.45 2.33
N LEU A 415 -12.27 -28.90 2.23
CA LEU A 415 -13.04 -28.44 3.39
C LEU A 415 -13.35 -29.56 4.39
N ALA A 416 -13.75 -30.75 3.89
CA ALA A 416 -14.02 -31.91 4.71
C ALA A 416 -12.75 -32.44 5.40
N ALA A 417 -11.61 -32.44 4.70
CA ALA A 417 -10.31 -32.80 5.26
C ALA A 417 -9.87 -31.82 6.36
N THR A 418 -9.99 -30.51 6.11
CA THR A 418 -9.70 -29.47 7.12
C THR A 418 -10.61 -29.60 8.32
N TRP A 419 -11.90 -29.90 8.12
CA TRP A 419 -12.85 -30.15 9.20
C TRP A 419 -12.47 -31.38 10.04
N LEU A 420 -12.10 -32.48 9.39
CA LEU A 420 -11.68 -33.70 10.08
C LEU A 420 -10.41 -33.47 10.90
N VAL A 421 -9.38 -32.90 10.28
CA VAL A 421 -8.09 -32.58 10.94
C VAL A 421 -8.32 -31.59 12.08
N GLY A 422 -9.07 -30.52 11.85
CA GLY A 422 -9.38 -29.52 12.87
C GLY A 422 -10.11 -30.14 14.07
N SER A 423 -11.02 -31.09 13.84
CA SER A 423 -11.73 -31.79 14.91
C SER A 423 -10.82 -32.70 15.73
N ILE A 424 -9.88 -33.39 15.07
CA ILE A 424 -8.84 -34.20 15.75
C ILE A 424 -7.96 -33.28 16.60
N VAL A 425 -7.46 -32.19 16.00
CA VAL A 425 -6.58 -31.22 16.68
C VAL A 425 -7.27 -30.59 17.87
N PHE A 426 -8.50 -30.08 17.69
CA PHE A 426 -9.29 -29.45 18.76
C PHE A 426 -9.45 -30.40 19.96
N ARG A 427 -9.83 -31.65 19.70
CA ARG A 427 -10.02 -32.65 20.76
C ARG A 427 -8.71 -32.96 21.49
N GLN A 428 -7.60 -33.11 20.77
CA GLN A 428 -6.29 -33.31 21.40
C GLN A 428 -5.88 -32.11 22.24
N PHE A 429 -6.20 -30.89 21.77
CA PHE A 429 -5.95 -29.64 22.48
C PHE A 429 -6.62 -29.61 23.85
N GLU A 430 -7.90 -29.99 23.89
CA GLU A 430 -8.70 -30.06 25.11
C GLU A 430 -8.26 -31.22 26.03
N LEU A 431 -7.98 -32.40 25.46
CA LEU A 431 -7.56 -33.58 26.24
C LEU A 431 -6.19 -33.39 26.89
N ARG A 432 -5.23 -32.81 26.16
CA ARG A 432 -3.84 -32.64 26.62
C ARG A 432 -3.56 -31.26 27.22
N GLN A 433 -4.58 -30.39 27.30
CA GLN A 433 -4.48 -28.99 27.74
C GLN A 433 -3.35 -28.22 27.06
N TRP A 434 -3.16 -28.45 25.76
CA TRP A 434 -2.07 -27.85 24.99
C TRP A 434 -2.15 -26.32 24.88
N GLY A 435 -3.33 -25.73 25.09
CA GLY A 435 -3.51 -24.28 25.05
C GLY A 435 -2.55 -23.51 25.97
N LYS A 436 -2.28 -24.02 27.18
CA LYS A 436 -1.33 -23.38 28.11
C LYS A 436 0.13 -23.42 27.64
N LYS A 437 0.47 -24.29 26.68
CA LYS A 437 1.82 -24.42 26.12
C LYS A 437 2.00 -23.64 24.82
N ILE A 438 0.94 -23.52 24.03
CA ILE A 438 0.95 -22.90 22.70
C ILE A 438 0.64 -21.39 22.78
N ASP A 439 -0.25 -20.98 23.68
CA ASP A 439 -0.50 -19.57 24.03
C ASP A 439 -0.25 -19.37 25.53
N PRO A 440 1.03 -19.48 25.97
CA PRO A 440 1.40 -19.36 27.37
C PRO A 440 1.21 -17.92 27.89
N ASP A 441 1.22 -17.76 29.22
CA ASP A 441 1.26 -16.43 29.84
C ASP A 441 2.49 -15.65 29.32
N PRO A 442 2.33 -14.42 28.83
CA PRO A 442 3.44 -13.59 28.35
C PRO A 442 4.53 -13.28 29.38
N ALA A 443 4.30 -13.55 30.67
CA ALA A 443 5.34 -13.42 31.68
C ALA A 443 6.12 -14.73 31.93
N SER A 444 5.74 -15.83 31.27
CA SER A 444 6.29 -17.17 31.53
C SER A 444 7.57 -17.49 30.75
N GLU A 445 8.35 -18.45 31.26
CA GLU A 445 9.56 -18.94 30.59
C GLU A 445 9.29 -19.69 29.29
N ILE A 446 8.13 -20.35 29.16
CA ILE A 446 7.72 -21.02 27.92
C ILE A 446 7.55 -19.98 26.80
N ALA A 447 6.95 -18.83 27.12
CA ALA A 447 6.76 -17.75 26.18
C ALA A 447 8.09 -17.10 25.76
N SER A 448 9.05 -16.99 26.69
CA SER A 448 10.42 -16.56 26.40
C SER A 448 11.14 -17.55 25.48
N PHE A 449 10.99 -18.86 25.70
CA PHE A 449 11.54 -19.89 24.83
C PHE A 449 11.00 -19.76 23.40
N TRP A 450 9.68 -19.68 23.22
CA TRP A 450 9.08 -19.49 21.89
C TRP A 450 9.56 -18.21 21.20
N SER A 451 9.63 -17.10 21.93
CA SER A 451 10.09 -15.82 21.39
C SER A 451 11.55 -15.92 20.92
N LEU A 452 12.40 -16.57 21.69
CA LEU A 452 13.80 -16.80 21.32
C LEU A 452 13.90 -17.72 20.10
N SER A 453 13.13 -18.81 20.06
CA SER A 453 13.08 -19.72 18.91
C SER A 453 12.65 -18.99 17.62
N ILE A 454 11.62 -18.16 17.69
CA ILE A 454 11.16 -17.36 16.54
C ILE A 454 12.29 -16.45 16.04
N VAL A 455 12.92 -15.69 16.94
CA VAL A 455 14.02 -14.78 16.58
C VAL A 455 15.19 -15.54 15.96
N ILE A 456 15.58 -16.67 16.55
CA ILE A 456 16.66 -17.51 16.04
C ILE A 456 16.32 -18.09 14.66
N CYS A 457 15.11 -18.62 14.47
CA CYS A 457 14.67 -19.13 13.17
C CYS A 457 14.68 -18.05 12.09
N LEU A 458 14.20 -16.84 12.39
CA LEU A 458 14.24 -15.72 11.45
C LEU A 458 15.68 -15.27 11.16
N LEU A 459 16.59 -15.30 12.13
CA LEU A 459 18.01 -15.00 11.88
C LEU A 459 18.68 -16.08 11.03
N PHE A 460 18.34 -17.36 11.21
CA PHE A 460 18.88 -18.44 10.38
C PHE A 460 18.44 -18.34 8.93
N LEU A 461 17.21 -17.90 8.67
CA LEU A 461 16.71 -17.69 7.30
C LEU A 461 17.50 -16.62 6.52
N GLN A 462 18.20 -15.71 7.20
CA GLN A 462 19.08 -14.71 6.57
C GLN A 462 20.45 -15.26 6.16
N ILE A 463 20.78 -16.51 6.51
CA ILE A 463 22.06 -17.12 6.11
C ILE A 463 21.93 -17.58 4.64
N PRO A 464 22.76 -17.08 3.70
CA PRO A 464 22.62 -17.37 2.27
C PRO A 464 22.60 -18.87 1.94
N PHE A 465 23.44 -19.66 2.61
CA PHE A 465 23.46 -21.12 2.45
C PHE A 465 22.12 -21.78 2.80
N ILE A 466 21.45 -21.31 3.87
CA ILE A 466 20.16 -21.85 4.31
C ILE A 466 19.07 -21.44 3.32
N ALA A 467 19.04 -20.16 2.92
CA ALA A 467 18.10 -19.64 1.95
C ALA A 467 18.21 -20.41 0.61
N GLN A 468 19.41 -20.50 0.03
CA GLN A 468 19.67 -21.23 -1.22
C GLN A 468 19.33 -22.72 -1.12
N THR A 469 19.56 -23.35 0.04
CA THR A 469 19.16 -24.75 0.25
C THR A 469 17.65 -24.91 0.23
N ILE A 470 16.91 -23.99 0.84
CA ILE A 470 15.44 -24.01 0.81
C ILE A 470 14.93 -23.73 -0.62
N GLU A 471 15.51 -22.76 -1.31
CA GLU A 471 15.16 -22.42 -2.70
C GLU A 471 15.39 -23.60 -3.64
N SER A 472 16.55 -24.24 -3.56
CA SER A 472 16.88 -25.41 -4.40
C SER A 472 15.98 -26.63 -4.10
N GLN A 473 15.55 -26.83 -2.86
CA GLN A 473 14.66 -27.93 -2.50
C GLN A 473 13.18 -27.66 -2.83
N THR A 474 12.75 -26.40 -2.75
CA THR A 474 11.33 -26.03 -2.93
C THR A 474 11.01 -25.48 -4.31
N GLY A 475 12.03 -25.06 -5.08
CA GLY A 475 11.86 -24.36 -6.36
C GLY A 475 11.23 -22.98 -6.22
N LYS A 476 11.20 -22.40 -5.01
CA LYS A 476 10.59 -21.08 -4.74
C LYS A 476 11.66 -20.09 -4.27
N GLU A 477 11.75 -18.95 -4.94
CA GLU A 477 12.61 -17.82 -4.56
C GLU A 477 12.18 -17.22 -3.22
N LEU A 478 13.12 -17.02 -2.30
CA LEU A 478 12.88 -16.43 -0.97
C LEU A 478 13.13 -14.91 -0.94
N ASP A 479 13.54 -14.31 -2.06
CA ASP A 479 13.84 -12.88 -2.16
C ASP A 479 12.72 -11.98 -1.62
N GLY A 480 11.46 -12.33 -1.85
CA GLY A 480 10.31 -11.57 -1.32
C GLY A 480 10.22 -11.60 0.20
N LEU A 481 10.65 -12.68 0.86
CA LEU A 481 10.72 -12.70 2.33
C LEU A 481 11.90 -11.87 2.86
N LEU A 482 13.05 -11.96 2.20
CA LEU A 482 14.32 -11.40 2.64
C LEU A 482 14.40 -9.89 2.38
N GLU A 483 13.91 -9.44 1.23
CA GLU A 483 13.90 -8.03 0.83
C GLU A 483 12.46 -7.52 0.68
N PRO A 484 12.18 -6.26 1.07
CA PRO A 484 10.87 -5.66 0.84
C PRO A 484 10.65 -5.45 -0.66
N LYS A 485 9.61 -6.10 -1.18
CA LYS A 485 9.09 -5.88 -2.53
C LYS A 485 7.66 -5.35 -2.42
N LEU A 486 6.96 -5.19 -3.52
CA LEU A 486 5.50 -5.00 -3.49
C LEU A 486 4.87 -6.24 -4.10
N ASN A 487 3.64 -6.53 -3.70
CA ASN A 487 2.88 -7.57 -4.40
C ASN A 487 2.43 -7.02 -5.76
N LEU A 488 1.97 -7.90 -6.65
CA LEU A 488 1.55 -7.52 -8.00
C LEU A 488 0.39 -6.52 -8.04
N ALA A 489 -0.63 -6.70 -7.21
CA ALA A 489 -1.78 -5.79 -7.17
C ALA A 489 -1.37 -4.37 -6.73
N ASP A 490 -0.45 -4.28 -5.79
CA ASP A 490 0.00 -3.03 -5.19
C ASP A 490 1.10 -2.34 -5.98
N GLU A 491 1.95 -3.10 -6.69
CA GLU A 491 2.89 -2.54 -7.66
C GLU A 491 2.11 -1.94 -8.83
N ASN A 492 1.09 -2.64 -9.33
CA ASN A 492 0.14 -2.07 -10.26
C ASN A 492 -0.48 -0.81 -9.64
N LEU A 493 -1.04 -0.88 -8.43
CA LEU A 493 -1.70 0.26 -7.80
C LEU A 493 -0.77 1.47 -7.53
N LEU A 494 0.52 1.28 -7.27
CA LEU A 494 1.50 2.39 -7.18
C LEU A 494 1.74 3.05 -8.53
N VAL A 495 1.95 2.24 -9.57
CA VAL A 495 2.10 2.73 -10.93
C VAL A 495 0.81 3.47 -11.34
N GLU A 496 -0.35 3.00 -10.87
CA GLU A 496 -1.68 3.52 -11.22
C GLU A 496 -2.10 4.78 -10.44
N GLY A 497 -1.89 4.82 -9.13
CA GLY A 497 -2.22 5.95 -8.25
C GLY A 497 -1.37 7.19 -8.50
N TYR A 498 -0.30 7.04 -9.29
CA TYR A 498 0.48 8.14 -9.84
C TYR A 498 -0.22 8.84 -11.03
N TYR A 499 -1.08 8.13 -11.79
CA TYR A 499 -1.73 8.63 -13.01
C TYR A 499 -3.23 8.94 -12.86
N GLU A 500 -3.96 8.27 -11.96
CA GLU A 500 -5.39 8.51 -11.75
C GLU A 500 -5.67 9.19 -10.39
N GLU A 501 -6.49 10.24 -10.38
CA GLU A 501 -6.98 10.90 -9.16
C GLU A 501 -8.00 10.05 -8.35
N ILE A 502 -8.14 8.76 -8.65
CA ILE A 502 -9.35 7.98 -8.33
C ILE A 502 -9.09 6.82 -7.38
N LEU A 503 -9.70 6.93 -6.19
CA LEU A 503 -10.20 5.88 -5.29
C LEU A 503 -9.34 4.62 -5.08
N ILE A 504 -8.20 4.79 -4.40
CA ILE A 504 -7.49 3.67 -3.78
C ILE A 504 -8.40 2.99 -2.73
N GLY A 505 -8.41 1.66 -2.78
CA GLY A 505 -9.18 0.74 -1.93
C GLY A 505 -8.94 0.94 -0.42
N ASN A 506 -9.58 0.11 0.41
CA ASN A 506 -9.46 0.21 1.87
C ASN A 506 -8.23 -0.53 2.36
N GLU A 507 -7.07 0.06 2.18
CA GLU A 507 -5.80 -0.67 2.24
C GLU A 507 -5.06 -0.45 3.56
N LEU A 508 -5.74 -0.68 4.70
CA LEU A 508 -5.06 -0.87 6.00
C LEU A 508 -4.03 -2.02 5.95
N THR A 509 -4.24 -2.94 5.02
CA THR A 509 -3.53 -4.21 4.86
C THR A 509 -2.52 -4.20 3.73
N SER A 510 -2.28 -3.05 3.09
CA SER A 510 -1.26 -2.89 2.07
C SER A 510 -0.30 -1.75 2.48
N PRO A 511 1.02 -1.88 2.22
CA PRO A 511 1.96 -0.79 2.44
C PRO A 511 1.69 0.38 1.47
N VAL A 512 1.24 0.09 0.24
CA VAL A 512 1.02 1.06 -0.84
C VAL A 512 -0.18 1.95 -0.56
N GLY A 513 -1.30 1.37 -0.12
CA GLY A 513 -2.43 2.15 0.35
C GLY A 513 -2.02 3.17 1.40
N GLU A 514 -1.28 2.74 2.42
CA GLU A 514 -0.79 3.62 3.48
C GLU A 514 0.19 4.71 2.97
N MET A 515 1.03 4.41 1.99
CA MET A 515 1.96 5.37 1.38
C MET A 515 1.25 6.46 0.59
N VAL A 516 0.36 6.08 -0.33
CA VAL A 516 -0.37 7.04 -1.17
C VAL A 516 -1.27 7.93 -0.31
N GLU A 517 -1.77 7.39 0.80
CA GLU A 517 -2.58 8.13 1.77
C GLU A 517 -1.76 9.12 2.60
N ARG A 518 -0.48 8.85 2.89
CA ARG A 518 0.43 9.81 3.54
C ARG A 518 0.86 10.96 2.63
N GLY A 519 0.53 10.89 1.33
CA GLY A 519 0.84 11.95 0.36
C GLY A 519 2.31 11.97 -0.07
N GLU A 520 3.04 10.92 0.24
CA GLU A 520 4.42 10.73 -0.20
C GLU A 520 4.36 10.22 -1.65
N GLY A 521 5.03 10.91 -2.58
CA GLY A 521 5.13 10.48 -3.99
C GLY A 521 4.73 11.55 -4.98
N GLY A 522 5.35 12.73 -4.87
CA GLY A 522 5.25 13.91 -5.75
C GLY A 522 4.31 13.71 -6.95
N ARG A 523 3.01 13.87 -6.69
CA ARG A 523 1.98 13.72 -7.73
C ARG A 523 2.22 14.80 -8.77
N PHE A 524 2.09 14.46 -10.05
CA PHE A 524 1.98 15.47 -11.11
C PHE A 524 0.71 16.27 -10.81
N ARG A 525 0.85 17.43 -10.18
CA ARG A 525 -0.31 18.28 -9.91
C ARG A 525 -0.79 18.82 -11.24
N PHE A 526 -2.02 18.45 -11.58
CA PHE A 526 -2.79 18.95 -12.72
C PHE A 526 -2.87 20.49 -12.80
N SER A 527 -2.47 21.25 -11.78
CA SER A 527 -2.83 22.66 -11.68
C SER A 527 -1.88 23.64 -12.37
N GLU A 528 -0.60 23.34 -12.60
CA GLU A 528 0.34 24.36 -13.12
C GLU A 528 0.97 24.03 -14.48
N GLY A 529 1.50 22.83 -14.72
CA GLY A 529 2.22 22.47 -15.96
C GLY A 529 1.53 21.51 -16.94
N ALA A 530 0.30 21.09 -16.65
CA ALA A 530 -0.44 20.14 -17.46
C ALA A 530 -1.66 20.77 -18.16
N ILE A 531 -2.07 20.19 -19.28
CA ILE A 531 -3.31 20.49 -20.00
C ILE A 531 -4.13 19.21 -20.11
N LEU A 532 -5.39 19.26 -19.67
CA LEU A 532 -6.36 18.21 -19.96
C LEU A 532 -6.84 18.36 -21.41
N VAL A 533 -6.72 17.28 -22.18
CA VAL A 533 -7.17 17.23 -23.58
C VAL A 533 -8.30 16.21 -23.72
N ASP A 534 -9.20 16.39 -24.68
CA ASP A 534 -10.37 15.52 -24.90
C ASP A 534 -10.09 14.42 -25.95
N ASP A 535 -8.98 13.69 -25.78
CA ASP A 535 -8.61 12.55 -26.61
C ASP A 535 -7.87 11.48 -25.80
N ILE A 536 -7.33 10.46 -26.48
CA ILE A 536 -6.65 9.32 -25.86
C ILE A 536 -5.46 9.73 -24.96
N ARG A 537 -4.88 10.92 -25.15
CA ARG A 537 -3.73 11.38 -24.35
C ARG A 537 -4.12 11.76 -22.93
N ILE A 538 -5.37 12.19 -22.71
CA ILE A 538 -5.95 12.64 -21.43
C ILE A 538 -5.26 13.90 -20.87
N VAL A 539 -3.95 13.87 -20.71
CA VAL A 539 -3.09 14.90 -20.15
C VAL A 539 -1.86 15.08 -21.03
N ILE A 540 -1.48 16.33 -21.30
CA ILE A 540 -0.21 16.68 -21.94
C ILE A 540 0.49 17.78 -21.16
N ALA A 541 1.80 17.91 -21.34
CA ALA A 541 2.54 19.04 -20.79
C ALA A 541 2.21 20.34 -21.56
N LYS A 542 2.20 21.47 -20.85
CA LYS A 542 2.07 22.80 -21.47
C LYS A 542 3.32 23.12 -22.28
N PRO A 543 3.23 23.60 -23.53
CA PRO A 543 4.39 24.11 -24.27
C PRO A 543 5.00 25.35 -23.62
N ASN A 544 6.30 25.57 -23.83
CA ASN A 544 7.07 26.70 -23.28
C ASN A 544 6.88 26.89 -21.77
N PHE A 545 6.76 25.79 -21.03
CA PHE A 545 6.55 25.80 -19.60
C PHE A 545 7.81 25.41 -18.85
N SER A 546 8.07 26.08 -17.72
CA SER A 546 9.16 25.78 -16.80
C SER A 546 8.65 25.84 -15.38
N PHE A 547 8.89 24.78 -14.62
CA PHE A 547 8.48 24.69 -13.22
C PHE A 547 9.37 23.71 -12.44
N GLU A 548 9.24 23.77 -11.12
CA GLU A 548 9.88 22.81 -10.23
C GLU A 548 8.97 21.58 -10.08
N PHE A 549 9.42 20.44 -10.57
CA PHE A 549 8.74 19.15 -10.46
C PHE A 549 9.63 18.19 -9.67
N LYS A 550 9.14 17.72 -8.50
CA LYS A 550 9.90 16.84 -7.59
C LYS A 550 11.27 17.42 -7.20
N ASP A 551 11.30 18.70 -6.84
CA ASP A 551 12.52 19.45 -6.47
C ASP A 551 13.58 19.52 -7.59
N LYS A 552 13.15 19.31 -8.85
CA LYS A 552 13.99 19.36 -10.06
C LYS A 552 13.36 20.31 -11.08
N LEU A 553 14.21 21.00 -11.84
CA LEU A 553 13.74 21.82 -12.95
C LEU A 553 13.15 20.92 -14.05
N TYR A 554 11.94 21.26 -14.49
CA TYR A 554 11.24 20.61 -15.59
C TYR A 554 10.88 21.66 -16.64
N THR A 555 11.45 21.52 -17.83
CA THR A 555 11.23 22.44 -18.94
C THR A 555 10.68 21.73 -20.15
N THR A 556 9.72 22.35 -20.84
CA THR A 556 9.20 21.90 -22.13
C THR A 556 9.48 22.93 -23.21
N ASN A 557 9.78 22.47 -24.41
CA ASN A 557 10.00 23.31 -25.56
C ASN A 557 8.69 23.82 -26.20
N SER A 558 8.84 24.52 -27.34
CA SER A 558 7.79 25.21 -28.08
C SER A 558 6.70 24.30 -28.64
N ILE A 559 7.00 23.01 -28.87
CA ILE A 559 6.05 21.99 -29.32
C ILE A 559 5.51 21.13 -28.16
N GLY A 560 5.93 21.41 -26.92
CA GLY A 560 5.43 20.75 -25.72
C GLY A 560 6.02 19.37 -25.46
N ILE A 561 7.23 19.09 -25.96
CA ILE A 561 8.03 17.96 -25.50
C ILE A 561 9.02 18.42 -24.42
N ARG A 562 9.41 17.52 -23.51
CA ARG A 562 10.34 17.82 -22.41
C ARG A 562 11.78 17.61 -22.87
N ASP A 563 12.27 18.61 -23.58
CA ASP A 563 13.57 18.57 -24.25
C ASP A 563 14.01 20.01 -24.54
N LYS A 564 15.21 20.18 -25.08
CA LYS A 564 15.68 21.45 -25.65
C LYS A 564 14.95 21.81 -26.96
N GLU A 565 15.19 23.03 -27.43
CA GLU A 565 14.76 23.45 -28.76
C GLU A 565 15.73 22.92 -29.81
N TYR A 566 15.20 22.30 -30.85
CA TYR A 566 15.97 21.88 -32.00
C TYR A 566 15.56 22.69 -33.24
N PRO A 567 16.46 22.90 -34.20
CA PRO A 567 16.11 23.50 -35.48
C PRO A 567 15.09 22.63 -36.24
N ILE A 568 14.02 23.25 -36.74
CA ILE A 568 13.00 22.52 -37.55
C ILE A 568 13.66 21.95 -38.81
N GLU A 569 14.45 22.77 -39.53
CA GLU A 569 15.22 22.33 -40.68
C GLU A 569 16.42 21.47 -40.23
N LYS A 570 16.53 20.26 -40.79
CA LYS A 570 17.60 19.32 -40.50
C LYS A 570 18.90 19.73 -41.18
N GLY A 571 20.00 19.69 -40.45
CA GLY A 571 21.35 19.92 -40.99
C GLY A 571 21.83 18.79 -41.91
N SER A 572 22.71 19.11 -42.88
CA SER A 572 23.17 18.14 -43.89
C SER A 572 23.91 16.93 -43.33
N ASN A 573 24.55 17.08 -42.16
CA ASN A 573 25.30 16.00 -41.49
C ASN A 573 24.63 15.62 -40.16
N THR A 574 23.33 15.83 -40.04
CA THR A 574 22.58 15.56 -38.82
C THR A 574 21.82 14.24 -38.93
N ILE A 575 22.00 13.35 -37.95
CA ILE A 575 21.17 12.17 -37.76
C ILE A 575 20.16 12.48 -36.67
N ARG A 576 18.88 12.54 -37.03
CA ARG A 576 17.79 12.90 -36.13
C ARG A 576 16.99 11.67 -35.73
N THR A 577 16.83 11.47 -34.43
CA THR A 577 16.14 10.30 -33.86
C THR A 577 14.99 10.77 -32.97
N ALA A 578 13.76 10.34 -33.28
CA ALA A 578 12.63 10.51 -32.39
C ALA A 578 12.61 9.40 -31.34
N VAL A 579 12.38 9.76 -30.08
CA VAL A 579 12.34 8.80 -28.98
C VAL A 579 10.96 8.83 -28.31
N LEU A 580 10.25 7.71 -28.35
CA LEU A 580 8.89 7.58 -27.85
C LEU A 580 8.86 6.68 -26.61
N GLY A 581 8.01 7.04 -25.65
CA GLY A 581 7.74 6.21 -24.49
C GLY A 581 7.03 6.96 -23.37
N GLY A 582 7.00 6.32 -22.20
CA GLY A 582 6.34 6.86 -21.03
C GLY A 582 7.25 7.74 -20.15
N SER A 583 7.07 7.60 -18.84
CA SER A 583 7.71 8.43 -17.82
C SER A 583 9.23 8.24 -17.67
N TYR A 584 9.76 7.05 -17.98
CA TYR A 584 11.22 6.80 -18.00
C TYR A 584 11.87 7.64 -19.10
N ILE A 585 11.21 7.73 -20.25
CA ILE A 585 11.71 8.46 -21.40
C ILE A 585 11.58 9.97 -21.10
N ASN A 586 10.45 10.40 -20.51
CA ASN A 586 10.27 11.78 -20.06
C ASN A 586 11.26 12.22 -18.94
N GLY A 587 12.00 11.33 -18.29
CA GLY A 587 12.91 11.70 -17.19
C GLY A 587 12.21 12.08 -15.88
N SER A 588 11.06 11.47 -15.57
CA SER A 588 10.28 11.83 -14.39
C SER A 588 11.08 11.67 -13.08
N GLY A 589 11.43 12.79 -12.45
CA GLY A 589 12.17 12.81 -11.16
C GLY A 589 13.68 13.07 -11.27
N VAL A 590 14.18 13.44 -12.45
CA VAL A 590 15.55 13.94 -12.66
C VAL A 590 15.52 15.32 -13.33
N ALA A 591 16.62 16.10 -13.23
CA ALA A 591 16.71 17.41 -13.89
C ALA A 591 16.90 17.27 -15.42
N ASP A 592 16.62 18.34 -16.17
CA ASP A 592 16.70 18.34 -17.64
C ASP A 592 18.05 17.86 -18.20
N TYR A 593 19.18 18.17 -17.54
CA TYR A 593 20.52 17.71 -17.97
C TYR A 593 20.91 16.31 -17.47
N GLU A 594 20.04 15.66 -16.69
CA GLU A 594 20.26 14.34 -16.09
C GLU A 594 19.51 13.23 -16.84
N ILE A 595 18.73 13.59 -17.87
CA ILE A 595 17.93 12.65 -18.67
C ILE A 595 18.85 11.88 -19.64
N PHE A 596 18.47 10.65 -19.97
CA PHE A 596 19.34 9.70 -20.67
C PHE A 596 19.67 10.13 -22.10
N ASP A 597 18.71 10.76 -22.79
CA ASP A 597 18.80 11.26 -24.16
C ASP A 597 19.79 12.41 -24.26
N GLU A 598 19.74 13.38 -23.36
CA GLU A 598 20.73 14.47 -23.30
C GLU A 598 22.15 13.93 -23.03
N ILE A 599 22.28 13.01 -22.06
CA ILE A 599 23.58 12.37 -21.75
C ILE A 599 24.10 11.56 -22.95
N LEU A 600 23.20 10.87 -23.66
CA LEU A 600 23.54 10.07 -24.84
C LEU A 600 23.96 10.96 -26.01
N GLU A 601 23.20 12.03 -26.28
CA GLU A 601 23.47 12.98 -27.34
C GLU A 601 24.84 13.63 -27.17
N ASP A 602 25.12 14.16 -25.98
CA ASP A 602 26.42 14.76 -25.64
C ASP A 602 27.57 13.79 -25.85
N LYS A 603 27.40 12.53 -25.42
CA LYS A 603 28.41 11.47 -25.60
C LYS A 603 28.62 11.13 -27.07
N MET A 604 27.56 10.97 -27.84
CA MET A 604 27.63 10.65 -29.27
C MET A 604 28.33 11.78 -30.03
N ASN A 605 27.90 13.02 -29.80
CA ASN A 605 28.47 14.22 -30.43
C ASN A 605 29.92 14.50 -30.02
N ALA A 606 30.30 14.25 -28.76
CA ALA A 606 31.69 14.37 -28.34
C ALA A 606 32.62 13.32 -28.97
N SER A 607 32.06 12.20 -29.42
CA SER A 607 32.81 11.07 -29.99
C SER A 607 32.79 10.99 -31.51
N SER A 608 31.99 11.82 -32.18
CA SER A 608 31.82 11.82 -33.65
C SER A 608 32.35 13.11 -34.26
N SER A 609 33.14 12.99 -35.32
CA SER A 609 33.52 14.10 -36.20
C SER A 609 32.65 14.20 -37.45
N ASP A 610 31.89 13.16 -37.75
CA ASP A 610 31.31 12.93 -39.07
C ASP A 610 29.82 13.30 -39.10
N PHE A 611 29.11 13.04 -38.00
CA PHE A 611 27.69 13.31 -37.86
C PHE A 611 27.40 14.07 -36.56
N HIS A 612 26.44 14.97 -36.63
CA HIS A 612 25.77 15.54 -35.48
C HIS A 612 24.52 14.70 -35.15
N TYR A 613 24.38 14.25 -33.91
CA TYR A 613 23.24 13.46 -33.46
C TYR A 613 22.27 14.37 -32.72
N GLU A 614 20.98 14.22 -33.02
CA GLU A 614 19.87 14.85 -32.31
C GLU A 614 18.90 13.76 -31.82
N PHE A 615 18.58 13.73 -30.53
CA PHE A 615 17.64 12.79 -29.91
C PHE A 615 16.44 13.54 -29.35
N TRP A 616 15.35 13.62 -30.13
CA TRP A 616 14.15 14.35 -29.73
C TRP A 616 13.26 13.47 -28.84
N ASN A 617 13.05 13.90 -27.61
CA ASN A 617 12.37 13.15 -26.57
C ASN A 617 10.86 13.41 -26.54
N PHE A 618 10.08 12.55 -27.20
CA PHE A 618 8.62 12.54 -27.18
C PHE A 618 8.05 11.78 -25.97
N GLY A 619 8.85 11.51 -24.93
CA GLY A 619 8.38 10.84 -23.73
C GLY A 619 7.36 11.67 -22.96
N ASN A 620 6.25 11.06 -22.54
CA ASN A 620 5.24 11.72 -21.72
C ASN A 620 4.86 10.85 -20.50
N PRO A 621 4.74 11.43 -19.29
CA PRO A 621 4.32 10.65 -18.13
C PRO A 621 2.97 9.96 -18.37
N GLY A 622 2.92 8.67 -18.10
CA GLY A 622 1.69 7.88 -18.24
C GLY A 622 1.53 7.19 -19.58
N PHE A 623 2.17 7.70 -20.63
CA PHE A 623 1.92 7.19 -21.97
C PHE A 623 2.43 5.76 -22.16
N ASP A 624 1.66 4.99 -22.90
CA ASP A 624 1.99 3.68 -23.44
C ASP A 624 2.22 3.77 -24.95
N LEU A 625 2.29 2.62 -25.63
CA LEU A 625 2.49 2.56 -27.07
C LEU A 625 1.41 3.35 -27.82
N ILE A 626 0.13 3.10 -27.53
CA ILE A 626 -0.98 3.70 -28.29
C ILE A 626 -1.07 5.22 -28.09
N GLN A 627 -0.80 5.72 -26.89
CA GLN A 627 -0.74 7.15 -26.62
C GLN A 627 0.49 7.81 -27.23
N SER A 628 1.65 7.15 -27.20
CA SER A 628 2.90 7.69 -27.77
C SER A 628 2.81 7.87 -29.27
N ILE A 629 2.22 6.89 -29.99
CA ILE A 629 1.99 6.99 -31.44
C ILE A 629 1.09 8.21 -31.73
N TYR A 630 -0.04 8.29 -31.02
CA TYR A 630 -1.01 9.35 -31.27
C TYR A 630 -0.46 10.75 -30.93
N ASP A 631 0.35 10.88 -29.87
CA ASP A 631 0.95 12.17 -29.54
C ASP A 631 2.03 12.60 -30.53
N PHE A 632 2.82 11.65 -31.04
CA PHE A 632 3.78 11.90 -32.13
C PHE A 632 3.08 12.42 -33.38
N GLU A 633 1.98 11.80 -33.81
CA GLU A 633 1.17 12.29 -34.94
C GLU A 633 0.52 13.66 -34.64
N LYS A 634 -0.01 13.87 -33.43
CA LYS A 634 -0.64 15.15 -33.05
C LYS A 634 0.34 16.32 -32.95
N LYS A 635 1.62 16.05 -32.78
CA LYS A 635 2.69 17.04 -32.80
C LYS A 635 3.30 17.21 -34.20
N ASP A 636 2.66 16.65 -35.23
CA ASP A 636 3.14 16.68 -36.62
C ASP A 636 4.56 16.10 -36.76
N GLY A 637 4.89 15.06 -35.98
CA GLY A 637 6.25 14.51 -35.86
C GLY A 637 6.94 14.18 -37.19
N ILE A 638 6.16 13.77 -38.20
CA ILE A 638 6.67 13.47 -39.55
C ILE A 638 7.27 14.69 -40.27
N GLN A 639 6.89 15.92 -39.90
CA GLN A 639 7.42 17.13 -40.51
C GLN A 639 8.87 17.45 -40.11
N PHE A 640 9.43 16.75 -39.11
CA PHE A 640 10.77 17.02 -38.58
C PHE A 640 11.88 16.15 -39.20
N ASP A 641 11.62 15.41 -40.29
CA ASP A 641 12.66 14.71 -41.09
C ASP A 641 13.56 13.74 -40.28
N PHE A 642 12.95 12.94 -39.40
CA PHE A 642 13.64 11.93 -38.60
C PHE A 642 14.26 10.81 -39.47
N ASP A 643 15.48 10.38 -39.14
CA ASP A 643 16.09 9.18 -39.73
C ASP A 643 15.67 7.91 -39.01
N ASN A 644 15.47 8.03 -37.69
CA ASN A 644 15.18 6.91 -36.82
C ASN A 644 14.03 7.26 -35.87
N LEU A 645 13.26 6.24 -35.49
CA LEU A 645 12.27 6.32 -34.42
C LEU A 645 12.49 5.15 -33.48
N ILE A 646 12.73 5.44 -32.20
CA ILE A 646 12.89 4.45 -31.15
C ILE A 646 11.63 4.45 -30.28
N PHE A 647 10.92 3.33 -30.24
CA PHE A 647 9.92 3.09 -29.20
C PHE A 647 10.55 2.30 -28.05
N PHE A 648 10.51 2.85 -26.84
CA PHE A 648 10.99 2.18 -25.64
C PHE A 648 9.88 1.39 -24.94
N SER A 649 10.05 0.07 -24.92
CA SER A 649 9.23 -0.87 -24.17
C SER A 649 9.82 -1.16 -22.80
N HIS A 650 8.93 -1.34 -21.82
CA HIS A 650 9.26 -1.77 -20.46
C HIS A 650 8.74 -3.18 -20.15
N GLY A 651 8.31 -3.94 -21.17
CA GLY A 651 7.83 -5.32 -21.03
C GLY A 651 6.38 -5.50 -20.55
N ILE A 652 5.68 -4.41 -20.25
CA ILE A 652 4.28 -4.43 -19.76
C ILE A 652 3.25 -3.96 -20.81
N ASP A 653 3.65 -3.86 -22.08
CA ASP A 653 2.84 -3.25 -23.12
C ASP A 653 1.50 -3.97 -23.33
N LEU A 654 1.46 -5.30 -23.23
CA LEU A 654 0.21 -6.08 -23.35
C LEU A 654 -0.84 -5.63 -22.34
N TYR A 655 -0.45 -5.48 -21.08
CA TYR A 655 -1.34 -5.07 -19.99
C TYR A 655 -1.69 -3.57 -20.08
N LYS A 656 -0.67 -2.72 -20.30
CA LYS A 656 -0.84 -1.27 -20.22
C LYS A 656 -1.74 -0.73 -21.35
N ASN A 657 -1.57 -1.22 -22.58
CA ASN A 657 -2.35 -0.73 -23.72
C ASN A 657 -3.84 -1.07 -23.62
N ILE A 658 -4.21 -2.30 -23.19
CA ILE A 658 -5.64 -2.63 -23.00
C ILE A 658 -6.25 -1.82 -21.86
N LYS A 659 -5.48 -1.53 -20.82
CA LYS A 659 -5.94 -0.71 -19.71
C LYS A 659 -6.28 0.70 -20.17
N THR A 660 -5.34 1.34 -20.87
CA THR A 660 -5.53 2.70 -21.39
C THR A 660 -6.71 2.75 -22.34
N LEU A 661 -6.80 1.81 -23.29
CA LEU A 661 -7.91 1.78 -24.25
C LEU A 661 -9.27 1.60 -23.55
N GLY A 662 -9.35 0.69 -22.56
CA GLY A 662 -10.55 0.48 -21.75
C GLY A 662 -10.95 1.72 -20.94
N ALA A 663 -9.99 2.42 -20.33
CA ALA A 663 -10.23 3.65 -19.57
C ALA A 663 -10.70 4.82 -20.46
N VAL A 664 -10.08 4.97 -21.64
CA VAL A 664 -10.45 5.99 -22.63
C VAL A 664 -11.87 5.73 -23.15
N TYR A 665 -12.22 4.46 -23.43
CA TYR A 665 -13.58 4.09 -23.82
C TYR A 665 -14.61 4.35 -22.71
N ALA A 666 -14.31 3.92 -21.47
CA ALA A 666 -15.20 4.10 -20.32
C ALA A 666 -15.47 5.58 -20.01
N SER A 667 -14.45 6.44 -20.16
CA SER A 667 -14.59 7.90 -20.01
C SER A 667 -15.31 8.58 -21.19
N GLY A 668 -15.65 7.84 -22.24
CA GLY A 668 -16.40 8.33 -23.40
C GLY A 668 -15.59 9.20 -24.35
N ARG A 669 -14.26 9.12 -24.29
CA ARG A 669 -13.35 9.87 -25.14
C ARG A 669 -13.30 9.29 -26.56
N PRO A 670 -12.97 10.10 -27.58
CA PRO A 670 -12.82 9.61 -28.95
C PRO A 670 -11.71 8.55 -29.06
N ILE A 671 -12.02 7.45 -29.74
CA ILE A 671 -11.04 6.39 -30.07
C ILE A 671 -10.45 6.69 -31.46
N PRO A 672 -9.11 6.86 -31.58
CA PRO A 672 -8.51 7.48 -32.75
C PRO A 672 -8.43 6.57 -33.98
N TYR A 673 -8.15 5.27 -33.80
CA TYR A 673 -7.92 4.35 -34.90
C TYR A 673 -9.01 3.29 -35.02
N ASP A 674 -9.31 2.86 -36.25
CA ASP A 674 -10.41 1.92 -36.51
C ASP A 674 -10.15 0.53 -35.94
N PHE A 675 -8.90 0.04 -35.98
CA PHE A 675 -8.54 -1.24 -35.37
C PHE A 675 -8.82 -1.28 -33.84
N MET A 676 -8.68 -0.15 -33.15
CA MET A 676 -9.03 -0.05 -31.73
C MET A 676 -10.54 -0.14 -31.51
N LYS A 677 -11.34 0.46 -32.39
CA LYS A 677 -12.81 0.36 -32.35
C LYS A 677 -13.25 -1.08 -32.57
N GLU A 678 -12.64 -1.77 -33.53
CA GLU A 678 -12.91 -3.19 -33.77
C GLU A 678 -12.58 -4.06 -32.55
N ILE A 679 -11.47 -3.82 -31.86
CA ILE A 679 -11.12 -4.52 -30.62
C ILE A 679 -12.15 -4.25 -29.53
N ILE A 680 -12.58 -3.00 -29.35
CA ILE A 680 -13.63 -2.63 -28.40
C ILE A 680 -14.92 -3.39 -28.71
N ASP A 681 -15.34 -3.41 -29.97
CA ASP A 681 -16.55 -4.12 -30.40
C ASP A 681 -16.44 -5.63 -30.18
N LYS A 682 -15.30 -6.25 -30.52
CA LYS A 682 -15.03 -7.68 -30.27
C LYS A 682 -15.00 -8.04 -28.79
N SER A 683 -14.48 -7.14 -27.95
CA SER A 683 -14.38 -7.35 -26.49
C SER A 683 -15.72 -7.28 -25.78
N GLY A 684 -16.72 -6.63 -26.38
CA GLY A 684 -18.06 -6.49 -25.80
C GLY A 684 -18.10 -5.61 -24.55
N ILE A 685 -17.09 -4.75 -24.36
CA ILE A 685 -17.05 -3.84 -23.21
C ILE A 685 -18.14 -2.77 -23.30
N ASP A 686 -18.72 -2.44 -22.15
CA ASP A 686 -19.73 -1.39 -22.02
C ASP A 686 -19.31 -0.36 -20.95
N LYS A 687 -19.75 0.90 -21.12
CA LYS A 687 -19.40 2.00 -20.20
C LYS A 687 -19.93 1.80 -18.77
N SER A 688 -20.90 0.92 -18.57
CA SER A 688 -21.41 0.57 -17.23
C SER A 688 -20.57 -0.50 -16.52
N MET A 689 -19.65 -1.16 -17.21
CA MET A 689 -18.79 -2.18 -16.63
C MET A 689 -17.79 -1.57 -15.64
N SER A 690 -17.43 -2.34 -14.60
CA SER A 690 -16.34 -1.93 -13.70
C SER A 690 -14.98 -2.05 -14.40
N GLN A 691 -13.96 -1.34 -13.90
CA GLN A 691 -12.61 -1.41 -14.46
C GLN A 691 -12.08 -2.84 -14.51
N THR A 692 -12.33 -3.64 -13.45
CA THR A 692 -11.95 -5.05 -13.43
C THR A 692 -12.64 -5.84 -14.54
N ALA A 693 -13.94 -5.63 -14.75
CA ALA A 693 -14.69 -6.33 -15.80
C ALA A 693 -14.21 -5.94 -17.21
N ILE A 694 -13.91 -4.66 -17.43
CA ILE A 694 -13.31 -4.18 -18.69
C ILE A 694 -11.96 -4.86 -18.93
N MET A 695 -11.07 -4.87 -17.94
CA MET A 695 -9.77 -5.51 -18.04
C MET A 695 -9.89 -7.00 -18.37
N THR A 696 -10.77 -7.73 -17.67
CA THR A 696 -11.02 -9.16 -17.94
C THR A 696 -11.55 -9.39 -19.36
N ALA A 697 -12.44 -8.54 -19.86
CA ALA A 697 -13.00 -8.66 -21.20
C ALA A 697 -11.97 -8.32 -22.30
N MET A 698 -11.04 -7.41 -22.04
CA MET A 698 -10.00 -6.99 -22.99
C MET A 698 -8.75 -7.86 -22.96
N ASP A 699 -8.46 -8.58 -21.87
CA ASP A 699 -7.29 -9.46 -21.70
C ASP A 699 -7.01 -10.37 -22.92
N PRO A 700 -8.02 -11.04 -23.52
CA PRO A 700 -7.81 -11.89 -24.70
C PRO A 700 -7.34 -11.15 -25.95
N PHE A 701 -7.51 -9.83 -26.03
CA PHE A 701 -7.16 -8.98 -27.17
C PHE A 701 -5.87 -8.17 -26.95
N SER A 702 -5.17 -8.39 -25.85
CA SER A 702 -3.95 -7.66 -25.49
C SER A 702 -2.84 -7.78 -26.54
N GLU A 703 -2.59 -8.99 -27.02
CA GLU A 703 -1.60 -9.26 -28.07
C GLU A 703 -2.02 -8.65 -29.42
N GLU A 704 -3.29 -8.84 -29.82
CA GLU A 704 -3.84 -8.28 -31.06
C GLU A 704 -3.73 -6.75 -31.08
N LEU A 705 -4.03 -6.08 -29.95
CA LEU A 705 -3.90 -4.62 -29.83
C LEU A 705 -2.45 -4.15 -30.03
N VAL A 706 -1.48 -4.82 -29.40
CA VAL A 706 -0.07 -4.44 -29.49
C VAL A 706 0.48 -4.70 -30.89
N VAL A 707 0.15 -5.84 -31.51
CA VAL A 707 0.54 -6.17 -32.89
C VAL A 707 0.06 -5.08 -33.85
N LEU A 708 -1.25 -4.79 -33.85
CA LEU A 708 -1.84 -3.80 -34.76
C LEU A 708 -1.29 -2.39 -34.52
N SER A 709 -0.96 -2.05 -33.28
CA SER A 709 -0.35 -0.75 -32.95
C SER A 709 1.09 -0.63 -33.44
N LEU A 710 1.89 -1.70 -33.31
CA LEU A 710 3.26 -1.74 -33.83
C LEU A 710 3.28 -1.77 -35.36
N GLU A 711 2.39 -2.53 -36.00
CA GLU A 711 2.21 -2.53 -37.46
C GLU A 711 1.89 -1.12 -37.97
N TYR A 712 0.95 -0.43 -37.32
CA TYR A 712 0.59 0.95 -37.66
C TYR A 712 1.79 1.90 -37.54
N LEU A 713 2.55 1.83 -36.44
CA LEU A 713 3.75 2.65 -36.25
C LEU A 713 4.84 2.32 -37.29
N HIS A 714 5.04 1.04 -37.61
CA HIS A 714 6.01 0.63 -38.62
C HIS A 714 5.65 1.15 -40.01
N GLU A 715 4.38 1.08 -40.41
CA GLU A 715 3.92 1.59 -41.69
C GLU A 715 4.04 3.13 -41.78
N ILE A 716 3.79 3.86 -40.68
CA ILE A 716 4.11 5.30 -40.60
C ILE A 716 5.60 5.54 -40.85
N CYS A 717 6.48 4.79 -40.18
CA CYS A 717 7.92 4.96 -40.32
C CYS A 717 8.38 4.66 -41.76
N LYS A 718 7.95 3.52 -42.30
CA LYS A 718 8.28 3.05 -43.65
C LYS A 718 7.78 4.01 -44.74
N ALA A 719 6.58 4.56 -44.61
CA ALA A 719 6.04 5.53 -45.57
C ALA A 719 6.86 6.82 -45.63
N ASN A 720 7.60 7.13 -44.56
CA ASN A 720 8.42 8.34 -44.44
C ASN A 720 9.93 8.06 -44.41
N ASN A 721 10.36 6.85 -44.81
CA ASN A 721 11.76 6.40 -44.81
C ASN A 721 12.48 6.49 -43.45
N ILE A 722 11.72 6.38 -42.36
CA ILE A 722 12.24 6.38 -40.98
C ILE A 722 12.56 4.93 -40.59
N GLN A 723 13.76 4.69 -40.03
CA GLN A 723 14.11 3.38 -39.47
C GLN A 723 13.43 3.20 -38.10
N SER A 724 12.52 2.23 -38.02
CA SER A 724 11.80 1.90 -36.79
C SER A 724 12.61 0.94 -35.91
N ILE A 725 12.86 1.33 -34.66
CA ILE A 725 13.64 0.58 -33.67
C ILE A 725 12.75 0.33 -32.45
N TRP A 726 12.68 -0.92 -32.02
CA TRP A 726 12.06 -1.31 -30.76
C TRP A 726 13.16 -1.54 -29.73
N ALA A 727 13.14 -0.78 -28.65
CA ALA A 727 14.15 -0.83 -27.60
C ALA A 727 13.55 -1.32 -26.29
N TYR A 728 14.10 -2.38 -25.70
CA TYR A 728 13.74 -2.79 -24.35
C TYR A 728 14.59 -2.04 -23.32
N TRP A 729 13.94 -1.33 -22.41
CA TRP A 729 14.54 -0.77 -21.21
C TRP A 729 13.88 -1.38 -19.96
N PRO A 730 14.58 -2.23 -19.20
CA PRO A 730 14.02 -2.85 -18.00
C PRO A 730 13.60 -1.80 -16.97
N THR A 731 12.51 -2.07 -16.25
CA THR A 731 12.09 -1.25 -15.12
C THR A 731 13.10 -1.36 -13.97
N THR A 732 13.30 -0.27 -13.24
CA THR A 732 14.11 -0.22 -12.00
C THR A 732 13.42 -0.91 -10.81
N SER A 733 12.20 -1.43 -11.01
CA SER A 733 11.49 -2.32 -10.10
C SER A 733 11.15 -3.65 -10.75
N THR A 734 11.00 -4.69 -9.96
CA THR A 734 10.62 -6.03 -10.45
C THR A 734 9.12 -6.09 -10.76
N HIS A 735 8.70 -5.73 -11.98
CA HIS A 735 7.31 -5.88 -12.38
C HIS A 735 6.97 -7.38 -12.56
N PRO A 736 5.84 -7.92 -12.05
CA PRO A 736 5.64 -9.37 -12.02
C PRO A 736 5.35 -9.98 -13.39
N TYR A 737 4.88 -9.17 -14.33
CA TYR A 737 4.73 -9.54 -15.75
C TYR A 737 6.06 -9.52 -16.54
N VAL A 738 7.14 -9.01 -15.95
CA VAL A 738 8.44 -8.84 -16.63
C VAL A 738 9.54 -9.52 -15.83
N LYS A 739 9.85 -10.76 -16.20
CA LYS A 739 11.02 -11.49 -15.70
C LYS A 739 12.13 -11.43 -16.74
N GLY A 740 12.88 -10.32 -16.74
CA GLY A 740 13.94 -10.08 -17.72
C GLY A 740 13.41 -9.69 -19.09
N PHE A 741 14.19 -9.94 -20.14
CA PHE A 741 13.87 -9.56 -21.51
C PHE A 741 12.55 -10.20 -22.02
N PRO A 742 11.59 -9.41 -22.53
CA PRO A 742 10.29 -9.93 -22.97
C PRO A 742 10.39 -10.50 -24.40
N GLU A 743 10.88 -11.74 -24.53
CA GLU A 743 11.12 -12.41 -25.82
C GLU A 743 9.90 -12.41 -26.75
N GLY A 744 8.69 -12.59 -26.22
CA GLY A 744 7.45 -12.57 -27.01
C GLY A 744 7.19 -11.22 -27.68
N LEU A 745 7.34 -10.12 -26.94
CA LEU A 745 7.16 -8.77 -27.47
C LEU A 745 8.27 -8.40 -28.47
N ALA A 746 9.50 -8.76 -28.15
CA ALA A 746 10.64 -8.53 -29.05
C ALA A 746 10.45 -9.27 -30.38
N LYS A 747 9.96 -10.52 -30.33
CA LYS A 747 9.67 -11.30 -31.54
C LYS A 747 8.54 -10.69 -32.36
N ILE A 748 7.45 -10.23 -31.72
CA ILE A 748 6.36 -9.52 -32.40
C ILE A 748 6.92 -8.30 -33.15
N ALA A 749 7.74 -7.48 -32.50
CA ALA A 749 8.33 -6.31 -33.13
C ALA A 749 9.28 -6.67 -34.29
N GLU A 750 10.09 -7.72 -34.13
CA GLU A 750 11.00 -8.21 -35.17
C GLU A 750 10.24 -8.75 -36.40
N ASP A 751 9.18 -9.54 -36.18
CA ASP A 751 8.34 -10.11 -37.24
C ASP A 751 7.63 -9.01 -38.07
N ILE A 752 7.30 -7.86 -37.45
CA ILE A 752 6.72 -6.69 -38.12
C ILE A 752 7.77 -5.92 -38.94
N GLY A 753 9.06 -5.98 -38.54
CA GLY A 753 10.17 -5.33 -39.24
C GLY A 753 10.96 -4.30 -38.43
N PHE A 754 10.73 -4.20 -37.11
CA PHE A 754 11.54 -3.33 -36.25
C PHE A 754 12.96 -3.89 -36.07
N LYS A 755 13.94 -2.99 -35.94
CA LYS A 755 15.26 -3.35 -35.40
C LYS A 755 15.17 -3.51 -33.88
N ILE A 756 15.78 -4.54 -33.33
CA ILE A 756 15.72 -4.83 -31.89
C ILE A 756 16.97 -4.32 -31.17
N LEU A 757 16.75 -3.50 -30.14
CA LEU A 757 17.74 -3.07 -29.17
C LEU A 757 17.29 -3.49 -27.76
N SER A 758 18.23 -3.90 -26.91
CA SER A 758 17.92 -4.34 -25.55
C SER A 758 18.95 -3.79 -24.57
N LEU A 759 18.45 -3.23 -23.48
CA LEU A 759 19.22 -2.83 -22.31
C LEU A 759 19.04 -3.83 -21.16
N ASP A 760 18.70 -5.09 -21.48
CA ASP A 760 18.56 -6.12 -20.46
C ASP A 760 19.85 -6.29 -19.65
N GLY A 761 19.70 -6.40 -18.33
CA GLY A 761 20.83 -6.49 -17.41
C GLY A 761 21.59 -5.19 -17.13
N VAL A 762 21.14 -4.02 -17.63
CA VAL A 762 21.77 -2.70 -17.37
C VAL A 762 21.93 -2.35 -15.88
N TYR A 763 21.16 -3.01 -15.01
CA TYR A 763 21.14 -2.78 -13.57
C TYR A 763 21.77 -3.89 -12.72
N ASN A 764 22.28 -4.98 -13.33
CA ASN A 764 22.68 -6.20 -12.60
C ASN A 764 23.76 -5.97 -11.53
N ASP A 765 24.62 -4.97 -11.70
CA ASP A 765 25.71 -4.65 -10.78
C ASP A 765 25.33 -3.64 -9.68
N HIS A 766 24.05 -3.25 -9.60
CA HIS A 766 23.57 -2.21 -8.68
C HIS A 766 22.40 -2.69 -7.81
N PRO A 767 22.42 -2.40 -6.49
CA PRO A 767 21.26 -2.67 -5.63
C PRO A 767 20.02 -1.88 -6.09
N PRO A 768 18.81 -2.46 -6.12
CA PRO A 768 17.61 -1.76 -6.60
C PRO A 768 17.37 -0.39 -5.94
N ARG A 769 17.63 -0.27 -4.63
CA ARG A 769 17.44 0.98 -3.86
C ARG A 769 18.27 2.16 -4.33
N THR A 770 19.37 1.91 -5.04
CA THR A 770 20.24 2.99 -5.54
C THR A 770 19.81 3.50 -6.91
N LEU A 771 18.82 2.88 -7.55
CA LEU A 771 18.48 3.11 -8.95
C LEU A 771 17.21 3.94 -9.16
N PHE A 772 16.41 4.17 -8.12
CA PHE A 772 15.16 4.91 -8.22
C PHE A 772 15.13 6.18 -7.36
N VAL A 773 14.25 7.12 -7.71
CA VAL A 773 14.14 8.46 -7.09
C VAL A 773 13.84 8.33 -5.59
N SER A 774 12.93 7.45 -5.22
CA SER A 774 12.64 7.11 -3.82
C SER A 774 11.89 5.77 -3.73
N PRO A 775 11.75 5.14 -2.53
CA PRO A 775 11.01 3.88 -2.39
C PRO A 775 9.56 3.90 -2.90
N ILE A 776 8.97 5.08 -2.98
CA ILE A 776 7.61 5.38 -3.44
C ILE A 776 7.56 5.87 -4.89
N ASP A 777 8.69 6.32 -5.42
CA ASP A 777 8.85 6.79 -6.78
C ASP A 777 9.93 5.94 -7.46
N ARG A 778 9.47 4.81 -7.99
CA ARG A 778 10.35 3.80 -8.56
C ARG A 778 10.90 4.15 -9.94
N HIS A 779 10.64 5.36 -10.45
CA HIS A 779 11.27 5.86 -11.67
C HIS A 779 12.80 5.90 -11.52
N PRO A 780 13.55 5.71 -12.61
CA PRO A 780 15.00 5.76 -12.58
C PRO A 780 15.45 7.12 -12.06
N ASN A 781 16.37 7.11 -11.10
CA ASN A 781 17.04 8.34 -10.67
C ASN A 781 18.18 8.70 -11.64
N GLU A 782 18.97 9.71 -11.27
CA GLU A 782 20.14 10.19 -12.00
C GLU A 782 21.13 9.07 -12.37
N LEU A 783 21.32 8.07 -11.49
CA LEU A 783 22.18 6.93 -11.77
C LEU A 783 21.53 5.98 -12.78
N GLY A 784 20.22 5.70 -12.63
CA GLY A 784 19.47 4.86 -13.54
C GLY A 784 19.46 5.38 -14.98
N HIS A 785 19.28 6.70 -15.15
CA HIS A 785 19.36 7.38 -16.45
C HIS A 785 20.76 7.34 -17.06
N ARG A 786 21.79 7.57 -16.24
CA ARG A 786 23.19 7.53 -16.69
C ARG A 786 23.61 6.15 -17.19
N LEU A 787 23.22 5.09 -16.47
CA LEU A 787 23.51 3.70 -16.87
C LEU A 787 22.80 3.34 -18.19
N ALA A 788 21.56 3.78 -18.37
CA ALA A 788 20.83 3.57 -19.62
C ALA A 788 21.49 4.31 -20.80
N ALA A 789 21.89 5.57 -20.62
CA ALA A 789 22.59 6.35 -21.63
C ALA A 789 23.94 5.71 -22.02
N GLU A 790 24.70 5.21 -21.04
CA GLU A 790 25.97 4.53 -21.29
C GLU A 790 25.78 3.21 -22.05
N ALA A 791 24.79 2.41 -21.66
CA ALA A 791 24.46 1.17 -22.36
C ALA A 791 24.00 1.43 -23.81
N LEU A 792 23.16 2.44 -24.04
CA LEU A 792 22.74 2.87 -25.38
C LEU A 792 23.92 3.32 -26.24
N TYR A 793 24.80 4.16 -25.68
CA TYR A 793 26.00 4.63 -26.38
C TYR A 793 26.89 3.45 -26.82
N LEU A 794 27.13 2.48 -25.93
CA LEU A 794 27.91 1.28 -26.25
C LEU A 794 27.24 0.43 -27.34
N GLU A 795 25.92 0.28 -27.29
CA GLU A 795 25.16 -0.47 -28.29
C GLU A 795 25.18 0.21 -29.67
N PHE A 796 25.02 1.54 -29.75
CA PHE A 796 25.10 2.27 -31.00
C PHE A 796 26.53 2.28 -31.57
N LYS A 797 27.55 2.35 -30.71
CA LYS A 797 28.95 2.21 -31.15
C LYS A 797 29.25 0.81 -31.70
N LYS A 798 28.69 -0.23 -31.09
CA LYS A 798 28.86 -1.63 -31.51
C LYS A 798 28.05 -1.95 -32.78
N ARG A 799 26.88 -1.33 -32.93
CA ARG A 799 25.93 -1.53 -34.04
C ARG A 799 25.56 -0.18 -34.69
N PRO A 800 26.48 0.50 -35.38
CA PRO A 800 26.20 1.83 -35.96
C PRO A 800 25.03 1.85 -36.95
N TYR A 801 24.77 0.72 -37.63
CA TYR A 801 23.65 0.56 -38.55
C TYR A 801 22.26 0.76 -37.91
N LEU A 802 22.18 0.73 -36.57
CA LEU A 802 20.93 1.04 -35.86
C LEU A 802 20.56 2.52 -35.95
N LEU A 803 21.50 3.43 -36.16
CA LEU A 803 21.23 4.86 -36.34
C LEU A 803 21.62 5.37 -37.73
N GLN A 804 22.61 4.74 -38.36
CA GLN A 804 23.15 5.12 -39.66
C GLN A 804 22.60 4.18 -40.73
N THR A 805 21.67 4.67 -41.55
CA THR A 805 21.14 3.91 -42.69
C THR A 805 22.16 3.89 -43.85
N GLU A 806 22.07 2.93 -44.78
CA GLU A 806 22.98 2.85 -45.94
C GLU A 806 22.92 4.10 -46.85
N THR A 807 21.83 4.86 -46.79
CA THR A 807 21.68 6.17 -47.45
C THR A 807 22.60 7.23 -46.87
N ASN A 808 22.84 7.23 -45.56
CA ASN A 808 23.71 8.20 -44.87
C ASN A 808 25.20 7.98 -45.19
N ASN A 809 25.56 6.78 -45.69
CA ASN A 809 26.93 6.43 -46.06
C ASN A 809 27.27 6.68 -47.54
N LYS A 810 26.30 7.06 -48.38
CA LYS A 810 26.51 7.27 -49.83
C LYS A 810 26.81 8.72 -50.23
N GLU A 811 26.69 9.68 -49.31
CA GLU A 811 26.98 11.10 -49.56
C GLU A 811 28.34 11.58 -49.01
N ASN A 812 29.16 10.67 -48.48
CA ASN A 812 30.56 10.93 -48.09
C ASN A 812 31.57 10.51 -49.18
#